data_AF-A0AAD7K483-F1
#
_entry.id   AF-A0AAD7K483-F1
#
_cell.length_a   1.000
_cell.length_b   1.000
_cell.length_c   1.000
_cell.angle_alpha   90.00
_cell.angle_beta   90.00
_cell.angle_gamma   90.00
#
_symmetry.space_group_name_H-M   'P 1'
#
loop_
_entity.id
_entity.type
_entity.pdbx_description
1 polymer ?
#
loop_
_entity_poly.entity_id
_entity_poly.type
_entity_poly.pdbx_seq_one_letter_code
_entity_poly.pdbx_strand_id
1 'polypeptide(L)'
;MYSGSRLATCSEHHALYVAMSATSQAPRGVPFSFFVSLLREISLHSCPRKTGTRRDKHNASYPALDILKKWTARLRSQFSPLAPGTTAIVFRLLFPGEDARRKYDMQETRLAVALADCFGIPAKTKQLRQWGMDGSSGCLGEEVMQVLNSSSSHASDYISPHSIVDVDALLDELASHSGFSDASVRARHPHATRRPKALIIRDLYRSLSPLDASFLTQIILKDLRPLLYPLTDTHYTVALKSFNSAAVTELTKEDAMRVWDPGHRMLAIYRVRSRLDDASATFEAGITGTVMPQIGIPVEIPKSEKGRSCLHAMKMLKASQEIWAETKYDGERAQIHLQVRSDGSSSITIFSKSKRDSSLDRHGIHGLIREALCLPKGRRSEHADYSSKVKTNVILDAEMVAWHKGKIDEFWRIRSLVEHTAVGVRHNRVQDATPVDNYSQTSLMTDVSDDRDLGLVFFDILLLNDESLLSVPYSSRRTRLESVIKPITGQVILAERQPIALNIASNDRNPGIHRVFAQCLACPEEGLVLKAGEAGYNDWRFPWVKLKRDYIPGYGDCVDLVVLGVSWDKERARELRVAPNAYTTFYIGGLHNAEQLRREPTARPHFHIYFSCSYGLSRDHLEEVNFLIKNSDTVPCNPSSGLPFTFDILPGLVPPTRLLREPLLAELFGAGFTKSPGSGHYELRFPRITKIFRTGERSWRDGINLQTLHQVARDSLCKDRSDKDLNDWGNTLWGKPVSPGASSKRKAVTDELEEKLIADDRKAAKKRGWTEFDARILSTWARSGTAGPAHPRPQPLASRTNLGNSQIPSVPLGAAPQTTPLDSLSKARVYPSPGSPPLAADQDPARKPPSTAAKHQDSISAVLADALVFVAAQNPIARQRWKLMIPSERVAPSLESLLVGCGWGLENTPPPSPGMQRGVIVLDDGDESAQMRVNKAVNQRKALCGDRSGTKAVVILQREKC
;
A
#
# COMPACT_ATOMS: atom_id res chain seq x y z
N MET A 1 -33.86 60.15 52.19
CA MET A 1 -34.97 59.43 52.88
C MET A 1 -35.77 58.64 51.86
N TYR A 2 -36.71 57.81 52.30
CA TYR A 2 -37.73 57.09 51.51
C TYR A 2 -38.39 57.94 50.39
N SER A 3 -38.99 57.41 49.32
CA SER A 3 -39.58 56.09 49.07
C SER A 3 -39.69 55.76 47.55
N GLY A 4 -40.39 54.67 47.18
CA GLY A 4 -41.05 54.55 45.87
C GLY A 4 -40.47 53.52 44.90
N SER A 5 -41.33 52.66 44.32
CA SER A 5 -40.93 51.60 43.38
C SER A 5 -41.86 51.49 42.17
N ARG A 6 -41.30 51.20 40.98
CA ARG A 6 -41.68 50.09 40.06
C ARG A 6 -41.20 50.28 38.61
N LEU A 7 -40.51 49.24 38.12
CA LEU A 7 -40.63 48.55 36.81
C LEU A 7 -40.66 49.33 35.46
N ALA A 8 -39.86 48.79 34.52
CA ALA A 8 -39.86 49.00 33.05
C ALA A 8 -39.36 50.38 32.56
N THR A 9 -38.68 50.50 31.41
CA THR A 9 -38.24 49.53 30.38
C THR A 9 -36.72 49.59 30.16
N CYS A 10 -36.12 48.53 29.61
CA CYS A 10 -34.72 48.54 29.16
C CYS A 10 -34.57 47.79 27.82
N SER A 11 -35.14 48.36 26.75
CA SER A 11 -35.14 47.77 25.40
C SER A 11 -34.46 48.62 24.32
N GLU A 12 -34.10 49.88 24.60
CA GLU A 12 -33.63 50.81 23.56
C GLU A 12 -32.10 50.95 23.51
N HIS A 13 -31.39 50.77 24.64
CA HIS A 13 -29.92 50.85 24.69
C HIS A 13 -29.18 49.70 23.97
N HIS A 14 -29.86 48.61 23.59
CA HIS A 14 -29.23 47.49 22.88
C HIS A 14 -29.26 47.66 21.35
N ALA A 15 -30.17 48.46 20.79
CA ALA A 15 -30.32 48.64 19.34
C ALA A 15 -29.16 49.45 18.73
N LEU A 16 -28.70 50.50 19.42
CA LEU A 16 -27.70 51.43 18.89
C LEU A 16 -26.26 50.88 18.89
N TYR A 17 -25.92 49.95 19.79
CA TYR A 17 -24.59 49.34 19.81
C TYR A 17 -24.39 48.27 18.73
N VAL A 18 -25.49 47.65 18.25
CA VAL A 18 -25.47 46.68 17.15
C VAL A 18 -25.33 47.38 15.79
N ALA A 19 -25.91 48.58 15.63
CA ALA A 19 -25.91 49.32 14.37
C ALA A 19 -24.52 49.84 13.92
N MET A 20 -23.61 50.15 14.85
CA MET A 20 -22.31 50.74 14.53
C MET A 20 -21.16 49.73 14.33
N SER A 21 -21.40 48.43 14.53
CA SER A 21 -20.43 47.37 14.17
C SER A 21 -20.65 46.76 12.78
N ALA A 22 -21.56 47.33 11.99
CA ALA A 22 -22.00 46.81 10.69
C ALA A 22 -21.13 47.24 9.48
N THR A 23 -20.03 47.98 9.68
CA THR A 23 -19.04 48.22 8.63
C THR A 23 -18.23 46.96 8.37
N SER A 24 -18.80 46.07 7.56
CA SER A 24 -18.17 44.83 7.11
C SER A 24 -16.84 45.11 6.40
N GLN A 25 -15.73 44.89 7.11
CA GLN A 25 -14.44 44.70 6.43
C GLN A 25 -14.48 43.32 5.77
N ALA A 26 -14.58 43.30 4.44
CA ALA A 26 -14.48 42.06 3.68
C ALA A 26 -13.19 41.30 4.07
N PRO A 27 -13.24 39.97 4.26
CA PRO A 27 -12.10 39.19 4.70
C PRO A 27 -10.91 39.37 3.74
N ARG A 28 -9.71 39.61 4.29
CA ARG A 28 -8.48 39.94 3.54
C ARG A 28 -7.86 38.76 2.77
N GLY A 29 -8.68 37.84 2.31
CA GLY A 29 -8.27 36.61 1.61
C GLY A 29 -9.43 35.61 1.52
N VAL A 30 -9.15 34.44 0.93
CA VAL A 30 -10.11 33.34 0.83
C VAL A 30 -10.48 32.83 2.24
N PRO A 31 -11.76 32.85 2.67
CA PRO A 31 -12.16 32.36 3.98
C PRO A 31 -11.84 30.87 4.19
N PHE A 32 -11.46 30.48 5.42
CA PHE A 32 -11.22 29.07 5.72
C PHE A 32 -12.49 28.22 5.54
N SER A 33 -13.66 28.75 5.91
CA SER A 33 -14.96 28.10 5.69
C SER A 33 -15.30 27.92 4.19
N PHE A 34 -14.83 28.81 3.31
CA PHE A 34 -14.96 28.62 1.86
C PHE A 34 -14.11 27.45 1.37
N PHE A 35 -12.91 27.23 1.92
CA PHE A 35 -12.12 26.02 1.70
C PHE A 35 -12.77 24.77 2.32
N VAL A 36 -13.29 24.85 3.55
CA VAL A 36 -14.03 23.74 4.19
C VAL A 36 -15.26 23.33 3.39
N SER A 37 -15.90 24.26 2.66
CA SER A 37 -16.99 23.93 1.73
C SER A 37 -16.60 22.90 0.66
N LEU A 38 -15.36 22.92 0.16
CA LEU A 38 -14.84 21.86 -0.74
C LEU A 38 -14.85 20.50 -0.06
N LEU A 39 -14.37 20.45 1.20
CA LEU A 39 -14.24 19.22 1.96
C LEU A 39 -15.62 18.65 2.34
N ARG A 40 -16.57 19.53 2.71
CA ARG A 40 -17.98 19.20 2.95
C ARG A 40 -18.66 18.61 1.72
N GLU A 41 -18.53 19.27 0.56
CA GLU A 41 -19.14 18.80 -0.69
C GLU A 41 -18.56 17.45 -1.12
N ILE A 42 -17.24 17.26 -0.99
CA ILE A 42 -16.58 15.95 -1.23
C ILE A 42 -17.18 14.88 -0.29
N SER A 43 -17.32 15.18 1.00
CA SER A 43 -17.89 14.27 2.02
C SER A 43 -19.32 13.82 1.67
N LEU A 44 -20.20 14.78 1.34
CA LEU A 44 -21.62 14.53 1.05
C LEU A 44 -21.88 13.73 -0.24
N HIS A 45 -20.91 13.69 -1.17
CA HIS A 45 -21.13 13.18 -2.52
C HIS A 45 -20.14 12.11 -2.99
N SER A 46 -19.12 11.76 -2.20
CA SER A 46 -18.11 10.74 -2.54
C SER A 46 -18.45 9.35 -1.97
N CYS A 47 -19.74 9.01 -1.91
CA CYS A 47 -20.25 7.83 -1.24
C CYS A 47 -19.65 6.50 -1.80
N PRO A 48 -19.22 5.56 -0.92
CA PRO A 48 -18.87 4.20 -1.26
C PRO A 48 -19.86 3.49 -2.20
N ARG A 49 -19.34 2.97 -3.31
CA ARG A 49 -20.07 2.13 -4.26
C ARG A 49 -20.06 0.67 -3.81
N LYS A 50 -21.20 -0.01 -3.91
CA LYS A 50 -21.32 -1.42 -3.54
C LYS A 50 -20.50 -2.34 -4.47
N THR A 51 -20.06 -3.47 -3.94
CA THR A 51 -19.41 -4.56 -4.67
C THR A 51 -20.24 -4.98 -5.89
N GLY A 52 -19.57 -5.28 -7.00
CA GLY A 52 -20.21 -5.65 -8.27
C GLY A 52 -20.63 -4.50 -9.20
N THR A 53 -20.74 -3.25 -8.72
CA THR A 53 -21.06 -2.10 -9.60
C THR A 53 -19.94 -1.87 -10.63
N ARG A 54 -20.25 -2.02 -11.93
CA ARG A 54 -19.29 -1.72 -13.00
C ARG A 54 -19.04 -0.20 -13.06
N ARG A 55 -17.76 0.19 -13.12
CA ARG A 55 -17.36 1.55 -13.55
C ARG A 55 -17.23 1.55 -15.07
N ASP A 56 -17.84 2.54 -15.73
CA ASP A 56 -17.53 2.85 -17.12
C ASP A 56 -16.07 3.30 -17.23
N LYS A 57 -15.24 2.42 -17.79
CA LYS A 57 -13.78 2.64 -17.91
C LYS A 57 -13.42 3.83 -18.80
N HIS A 58 -14.36 4.29 -19.62
CA HIS A 58 -14.17 5.44 -20.51
C HIS A 58 -14.30 6.79 -19.81
N ASN A 59 -14.87 6.86 -18.59
CA ASN A 59 -15.05 8.13 -17.89
C ASN A 59 -13.95 8.35 -16.82
N ALA A 60 -13.06 9.30 -17.10
CA ALA A 60 -11.98 9.70 -16.20
C ALA A 60 -12.49 10.42 -14.94
N SER A 61 -13.68 11.03 -15.01
CA SER A 61 -14.30 11.75 -13.90
C SER A 61 -14.78 10.85 -12.75
N TYR A 62 -14.84 11.45 -11.56
CA TYR A 62 -15.35 10.87 -10.32
C TYR A 62 -15.79 12.00 -9.37
N PRO A 63 -16.73 11.78 -8.42
CA PRO A 63 -17.42 12.86 -7.71
C PRO A 63 -16.49 13.91 -7.10
N ALA A 64 -15.51 13.50 -6.28
CA ALA A 64 -14.55 14.41 -5.65
C ALA A 64 -13.77 15.27 -6.66
N LEU A 65 -13.45 14.74 -7.85
CA LEU A 65 -12.77 15.47 -8.90
C LEU A 65 -13.67 16.53 -9.56
N ASP A 66 -14.94 16.18 -9.81
CA ASP A 66 -15.90 17.11 -10.42
C ASP A 66 -16.36 18.20 -9.45
N ILE A 67 -16.39 17.90 -8.15
CA ILE A 67 -16.58 18.87 -7.07
C ILE A 67 -15.37 19.81 -7.00
N LEU A 68 -14.13 19.30 -7.07
CA LEU A 68 -12.94 20.15 -7.13
C LEU A 68 -12.95 21.06 -8.37
N LYS A 69 -13.35 20.57 -9.55
CA LYS A 69 -13.50 21.42 -10.76
C LYS A 69 -14.47 22.59 -10.51
N LYS A 70 -15.68 22.28 -10.00
CA LYS A 70 -16.71 23.28 -9.69
C LYS A 70 -16.23 24.29 -8.64
N TRP A 71 -15.58 23.83 -7.57
CA TRP A 71 -15.05 24.70 -6.52
C TRP A 71 -13.88 25.56 -7.01
N THR A 72 -12.97 25.01 -7.83
CA THR A 72 -11.85 25.77 -8.42
C THR A 72 -12.35 26.87 -9.37
N ALA A 73 -13.44 26.62 -10.11
CA ALA A 73 -14.11 27.64 -10.90
C ALA A 73 -14.73 28.74 -10.01
N ARG A 74 -15.43 28.39 -8.92
CA ARG A 74 -15.99 29.34 -7.94
C ARG A 74 -14.90 30.17 -7.24
N LEU A 75 -13.79 29.53 -6.86
CA LEU A 75 -12.62 30.20 -6.27
C LEU A 75 -12.10 31.30 -7.22
N ARG A 76 -11.97 30.97 -8.52
CA ARG A 76 -11.51 31.90 -9.55
C ARG A 76 -12.53 33.00 -9.85
N SER A 77 -13.83 32.73 -9.85
CA SER A 77 -14.83 33.78 -10.09
C SER A 77 -15.04 34.73 -8.90
N GLN A 78 -14.71 34.31 -7.68
CA GLN A 78 -14.89 35.13 -6.46
C GLN A 78 -13.62 35.80 -5.95
N PHE A 79 -12.44 35.24 -6.20
CA PHE A 79 -11.17 35.69 -5.59
C PHE A 79 -10.03 35.90 -6.60
N SER A 80 -10.30 36.05 -7.90
CA SER A 80 -9.27 36.35 -8.90
C SER A 80 -8.97 37.86 -8.97
N PRO A 81 -7.69 38.30 -9.08
CA PRO A 81 -6.49 37.48 -9.09
C PRO A 81 -6.16 36.91 -7.70
N LEU A 82 -5.83 35.61 -7.65
CA LEU A 82 -5.48 34.94 -6.40
C LEU A 82 -4.16 35.50 -5.85
N ALA A 83 -4.09 35.76 -4.55
CA ALA A 83 -2.88 36.27 -3.91
C ALA A 83 -1.72 35.23 -4.01
N PRO A 84 -0.46 35.68 -4.18
CA PRO A 84 0.69 34.76 -4.25
C PRO A 84 0.77 33.80 -3.06
N GLY A 85 1.09 32.54 -3.31
CA GLY A 85 1.12 31.46 -2.31
C GLY A 85 -0.23 30.78 -2.07
N THR A 86 -1.35 31.29 -2.61
CA THR A 86 -2.69 30.69 -2.44
C THR A 86 -2.72 29.24 -2.92
N THR A 87 -2.09 28.89 -4.05
CA THR A 87 -2.02 27.50 -4.52
C THR A 87 -1.31 26.61 -3.50
N ALA A 88 -0.18 27.07 -2.95
CA ALA A 88 0.58 26.29 -1.98
C ALA A 88 -0.21 26.03 -0.70
N ILE A 89 -0.95 27.04 -0.20
CA ILE A 89 -1.83 26.90 0.97
C ILE A 89 -2.94 25.88 0.70
N VAL A 90 -3.69 26.03 -0.41
CA VAL A 90 -4.80 25.12 -0.75
C VAL A 90 -4.31 23.68 -0.91
N PHE A 91 -3.16 23.45 -1.55
CA PHE A 91 -2.59 22.10 -1.68
C PHE A 91 -2.06 21.54 -0.35
N ARG A 92 -1.48 22.36 0.55
CA ARG A 92 -1.09 21.91 1.91
C ARG A 92 -2.30 21.51 2.75
N LEU A 93 -3.39 22.29 2.71
CA LEU A 93 -4.60 22.02 3.49
C LEU A 93 -5.41 20.84 2.92
N LEU A 94 -5.42 20.65 1.59
CA LEU A 94 -6.13 19.54 0.93
C LEU A 94 -5.37 18.21 0.98
N PHE A 95 -4.03 18.25 0.99
CA PHE A 95 -3.16 17.06 1.07
C PHE A 95 -2.18 17.13 2.26
N PRO A 96 -2.66 17.22 3.51
CA PRO A 96 -1.83 17.49 4.68
C PRO A 96 -0.82 16.36 5.00
N GLY A 97 -1.02 15.16 4.47
CA GLY A 97 -0.04 14.06 4.51
C GLY A 97 1.20 14.25 3.62
N GLU A 98 1.10 15.01 2.53
CA GLU A 98 2.25 15.36 1.65
C GLU A 98 3.03 16.57 2.18
N ASP A 99 2.46 17.33 3.13
CA ASP A 99 3.19 18.36 3.87
C ASP A 99 4.24 17.70 4.81
N ALA A 100 5.45 17.56 4.24
CA ALA A 100 6.65 17.15 4.95
C ALA A 100 7.19 18.24 5.90
N ARG A 101 6.94 19.53 5.63
CA ARG A 101 7.57 20.66 6.34
C ARG A 101 7.03 20.88 7.76
N ARG A 102 5.73 20.68 7.99
CA ARG A 102 5.14 20.80 9.35
C ARG A 102 5.08 19.45 10.04
N LYS A 103 5.51 19.43 11.30
CA LYS A 103 5.23 18.40 12.30
C LYS A 103 4.74 19.10 13.56
N TYR A 104 3.57 18.71 14.07
CA TYR A 104 2.98 19.38 15.24
C TYR A 104 3.42 18.76 16.58
N ASP A 105 4.07 17.59 16.53
CA ASP A 105 4.35 16.75 17.70
C ASP A 105 3.06 16.47 18.53
N MET A 106 1.99 16.11 17.82
CA MET A 106 0.67 15.83 18.37
C MET A 106 0.02 14.72 17.56
N GLN A 107 -0.28 13.60 18.22
CA GLN A 107 -1.18 12.55 17.75
C GLN A 107 -2.54 12.71 18.46
N GLU A 108 -3.52 11.89 18.08
CA GLU A 108 -4.91 11.94 18.55
C GLU A 108 -5.01 12.08 20.07
N THR A 109 -4.29 11.27 20.85
CA THR A 109 -4.30 11.34 22.33
C THR A 109 -3.82 12.69 22.87
N ARG A 110 -2.80 13.30 22.27
CA ARG A 110 -2.25 14.61 22.70
C ARG A 110 -3.09 15.78 22.19
N LEU A 111 -3.72 15.64 21.02
CA LEU A 111 -4.63 16.63 20.46
C LEU A 111 -5.98 16.64 21.18
N ALA A 112 -6.54 15.47 21.50
CA ALA A 112 -7.78 15.32 22.27
C ALA A 112 -7.70 16.01 23.65
N VAL A 113 -6.53 15.93 24.32
CA VAL A 113 -6.28 16.67 25.57
C VAL A 113 -6.29 18.18 25.31
N ALA A 114 -5.45 18.66 24.39
CA ALA A 114 -5.34 20.10 24.12
C ALA A 114 -6.64 20.74 23.60
N LEU A 115 -7.50 19.98 22.90
CA LEU A 115 -8.82 20.42 22.48
C LEU A 115 -9.83 20.41 23.64
N ALA A 116 -9.78 19.41 24.52
CA ALA A 116 -10.60 19.43 25.74
C ALA A 116 -10.27 20.66 26.60
N ASP A 117 -8.98 20.95 26.80
CA ASP A 117 -8.50 22.12 27.54
C ASP A 117 -8.89 23.45 26.85
N CYS A 118 -8.79 23.51 25.51
CA CYS A 118 -9.15 24.69 24.70
C CYS A 118 -10.62 25.11 24.86
N PHE A 119 -11.52 24.12 24.85
CA PHE A 119 -12.97 24.29 24.93
C PHE A 119 -13.53 24.19 26.36
N GLY A 120 -12.69 23.94 27.37
CA GLY A 120 -13.13 23.78 28.77
C GLY A 120 -13.93 22.49 29.03
N ILE A 121 -13.82 21.50 28.16
CA ILE A 121 -14.52 20.22 28.28
C ILE A 121 -13.94 19.46 29.50
N PRO A 122 -14.76 19.05 30.48
CA PRO A 122 -14.25 18.41 31.69
C PRO A 122 -13.41 17.17 31.38
N ALA A 123 -12.25 17.02 32.04
CA ALA A 123 -11.31 15.91 31.76
C ALA A 123 -11.90 14.49 31.98
N LYS A 124 -13.05 14.38 32.66
CA LYS A 124 -13.84 13.15 32.84
C LYS A 124 -14.62 12.74 31.57
N THR A 125 -14.81 13.64 30.61
CA THR A 125 -15.50 13.39 29.33
C THR A 125 -14.69 12.44 28.47
N LYS A 126 -15.08 11.16 28.48
CA LYS A 126 -14.31 10.08 27.84
C LYS A 126 -14.27 10.18 26.32
N GLN A 127 -15.28 10.78 25.69
CA GLN A 127 -15.51 10.78 24.24
C GLN A 127 -14.26 11.10 23.39
N LEU A 128 -13.68 12.30 23.55
CA LEU A 128 -12.48 12.71 22.79
C LEU A 128 -11.27 11.78 23.02
N ARG A 129 -11.17 11.13 24.20
CA ARG A 129 -10.08 10.18 24.53
C ARG A 129 -10.36 8.76 24.03
N GLN A 130 -11.61 8.43 23.70
CA GLN A 130 -12.08 7.11 23.29
C GLN A 130 -12.55 7.06 21.82
N TRP A 131 -12.16 8.05 21.00
CA TRP A 131 -12.46 8.23 19.56
C TRP A 131 -12.20 7.01 18.65
N GLY A 132 -11.49 5.98 19.13
CA GLY A 132 -11.16 4.75 18.41
C GLY A 132 -11.54 3.47 19.17
N MET A 133 -12.47 3.54 20.13
CA MET A 133 -13.05 2.39 20.84
C MET A 133 -14.36 1.92 20.20
N ASP A 134 -14.77 0.67 20.46
CA ASP A 134 -16.08 0.17 20.02
C ASP A 134 -17.21 1.12 20.49
N GLY A 135 -18.17 1.40 19.61
CA GLY A 135 -19.19 2.43 19.78
C GLY A 135 -18.82 3.88 19.41
N SER A 136 -17.55 4.20 19.11
CA SER A 136 -17.12 5.55 18.66
C SER A 136 -17.06 5.69 17.13
N SER A 137 -16.92 6.92 16.63
CA SER A 137 -16.83 7.22 15.19
C SER A 137 -15.56 6.69 14.50
N GLY A 138 -14.50 6.40 15.25
CA GLY A 138 -13.17 6.13 14.70
C GLY A 138 -12.45 7.39 14.19
N CYS A 139 -12.94 8.60 14.52
CA CYS A 139 -12.50 9.86 13.92
C CYS A 139 -12.49 11.02 14.95
N LEU A 140 -11.32 11.44 15.46
CA LEU A 140 -11.25 12.51 16.46
C LEU A 140 -11.90 13.84 16.00
N GLY A 141 -11.80 14.19 14.71
CA GLY A 141 -12.50 15.38 14.17
C GLY A 141 -14.03 15.29 14.28
N GLU A 142 -14.59 14.10 14.06
CA GLU A 142 -16.03 13.83 14.19
C GLU A 142 -16.47 13.94 15.66
N GLU A 143 -15.72 13.35 16.60
CA GLU A 143 -15.98 13.50 18.04
C GLU A 143 -15.92 14.98 18.48
N VAL A 144 -14.98 15.77 17.96
CA VAL A 144 -14.89 17.22 18.21
C VAL A 144 -16.14 17.95 17.69
N MET A 145 -16.60 17.63 16.48
CA MET A 145 -17.82 18.21 15.92
C MET A 145 -19.05 17.90 16.77
N GLN A 146 -19.19 16.66 17.22
CA GLN A 146 -20.32 16.21 18.04
C GLN A 146 -20.34 16.90 19.40
N VAL A 147 -19.21 16.95 20.11
CA VAL A 147 -19.12 17.64 21.41
C VAL A 147 -19.40 19.15 21.28
N LEU A 148 -18.91 19.80 20.22
CA LEU A 148 -19.16 21.22 19.97
C LEU A 148 -20.62 21.50 19.60
N ASN A 149 -21.24 20.68 18.74
CA ASN A 149 -22.67 20.76 18.42
C ASN A 149 -23.54 20.58 19.67
N SER A 150 -23.17 19.69 20.59
CA SER A 150 -23.87 19.50 21.88
C SER A 150 -23.68 20.66 22.87
N SER A 151 -22.70 21.55 22.63
CA SER A 151 -22.28 22.59 23.58
C SER A 151 -22.50 24.03 23.09
N SER A 152 -23.04 24.23 21.88
CA SER A 152 -23.13 25.56 21.27
C SER A 152 -24.46 25.81 20.54
N SER A 153 -24.98 27.02 20.69
CA SER A 153 -26.29 27.44 20.18
C SER A 153 -26.21 28.23 18.86
N HIS A 154 -25.16 28.02 18.07
CA HIS A 154 -24.87 28.82 16.88
C HIS A 154 -25.79 28.46 15.70
N ALA A 155 -26.25 29.49 14.98
CA ALA A 155 -26.94 29.31 13.70
C ALA A 155 -25.99 28.68 12.65
N SER A 156 -26.56 27.94 11.70
CA SER A 156 -25.82 27.14 10.71
C SER A 156 -24.89 27.92 9.77
N ASP A 157 -25.06 29.23 9.70
CA ASP A 157 -24.54 30.08 8.63
C ASP A 157 -23.36 30.95 9.09
N TYR A 158 -22.82 30.70 10.28
CA TYR A 158 -21.67 31.44 10.83
C TYR A 158 -20.39 31.19 10.01
N ILE A 159 -19.90 32.24 9.35
CA ILE A 159 -18.64 32.27 8.62
C ILE A 159 -17.51 32.59 9.61
N SER A 160 -16.57 31.65 9.79
CA SER A 160 -15.34 31.88 10.56
C SER A 160 -14.57 33.11 10.03
N PRO A 161 -14.04 33.99 10.91
CA PRO A 161 -13.28 35.17 10.52
C PRO A 161 -11.88 34.84 9.96
N HIS A 162 -11.39 33.62 10.17
CA HIS A 162 -10.07 33.22 9.68
C HIS A 162 -10.07 32.97 8.16
N SER A 163 -9.11 33.57 7.44
CA SER A 163 -8.78 33.17 6.07
C SER A 163 -7.90 31.92 6.06
N ILE A 164 -7.75 31.29 4.89
CA ILE A 164 -6.78 30.20 4.70
C ILE A 164 -5.34 30.63 5.01
N VAL A 165 -5.02 31.92 4.89
CA VAL A 165 -3.67 32.47 5.17
C VAL A 165 -3.42 32.52 6.67
N ASP A 166 -4.42 32.96 7.45
CA ASP A 166 -4.32 33.04 8.91
C ASP A 166 -4.18 31.65 9.54
N VAL A 167 -4.98 30.68 9.06
CA VAL A 167 -4.87 29.27 9.47
C VAL A 167 -3.50 28.69 9.10
N ASP A 168 -3.00 28.95 7.89
CA ASP A 168 -1.69 28.42 7.44
C ASP A 168 -0.52 29.02 8.24
N ALA A 169 -0.61 30.30 8.63
CA ALA A 169 0.36 30.97 9.51
C ALA A 169 0.33 30.44 10.96
N LEU A 170 -0.87 30.28 11.55
CA LEU A 170 -1.02 29.69 12.89
C LEU A 170 -0.59 28.21 12.93
N LEU A 171 -0.77 27.46 11.84
CA LEU A 171 -0.23 26.10 11.70
C LEU A 171 1.30 26.09 11.60
N ASP A 172 1.93 27.09 10.97
CA ASP A 172 3.39 27.24 11.03
C ASP A 172 3.89 27.61 12.44
N GLU A 173 3.19 28.49 13.17
CA GLU A 173 3.52 28.80 14.57
C GLU A 173 3.43 27.55 15.45
N LEU A 174 2.34 26.77 15.33
CA LEU A 174 2.15 25.51 16.06
C LEU A 174 3.22 24.47 15.70
N ALA A 175 3.57 24.34 14.42
CA ALA A 175 4.59 23.43 13.94
C ALA A 175 6.02 23.81 14.34
N SER A 176 6.28 25.10 14.63
CA SER A 176 7.60 25.58 15.08
C SER A 176 8.07 24.92 16.39
N HIS A 177 7.13 24.46 17.23
CA HIS A 177 7.42 23.75 18.46
C HIS A 177 8.04 22.36 18.26
N SER A 178 7.93 21.74 17.07
CA SER A 178 8.54 20.43 16.83
C SER A 178 9.98 20.55 16.33
N GLY A 179 10.90 19.84 16.98
CA GLY A 179 12.25 19.62 16.47
C GLY A 179 12.28 18.91 15.10
N PHE A 180 11.21 18.21 14.73
CA PHE A 180 11.09 17.47 13.45
C PHE A 180 10.42 18.26 12.31
N SER A 181 10.01 19.51 12.53
CA SER A 181 9.61 20.42 11.45
C SER A 181 10.82 20.87 10.60
N ASP A 182 10.56 21.45 9.44
CA ASP A 182 11.57 22.09 8.59
C ASP A 182 12.21 23.31 9.30
N ALA A 183 13.50 23.56 9.06
CA ALA A 183 14.22 24.67 9.65
C ALA A 183 13.60 26.04 9.30
N SER A 184 13.04 26.20 8.09
CA SER A 184 12.33 27.40 7.63
C SER A 184 10.99 27.65 8.35
N VAL A 185 10.41 26.62 8.99
CA VAL A 185 9.24 26.76 9.86
C VAL A 185 9.68 27.23 11.25
N ARG A 186 10.74 26.62 11.81
CA ARG A 186 11.29 27.03 13.12
C ARG A 186 11.89 28.44 13.10
N ALA A 187 12.56 28.83 12.01
CA ALA A 187 13.22 30.13 11.89
C ALA A 187 12.25 31.32 11.89
N ARG A 188 11.01 31.14 11.40
CA ARG A 188 9.96 32.16 11.43
C ARG A 188 9.37 32.40 12.82
N HIS A 189 9.53 31.44 13.74
CA HIS A 189 9.07 31.58 15.14
C HIS A 189 10.20 31.14 16.11
N PRO A 190 11.25 31.98 16.28
CA PRO A 190 12.36 31.71 17.20
C PRO A 190 11.89 31.41 18.63
N HIS A 191 12.68 30.64 19.38
CA HIS A 191 12.30 30.22 20.73
C HIS A 191 12.05 31.40 21.70
N ALA A 192 12.75 32.52 21.52
CA ALA A 192 12.60 33.72 22.34
C ALA A 192 11.25 34.45 22.16
N THR A 193 10.58 34.28 21.01
CA THR A 193 9.33 34.98 20.66
C THR A 193 8.15 34.04 20.49
N ARG A 194 8.27 32.79 20.97
CA ARG A 194 7.30 31.73 20.72
C ARG A 194 6.22 31.66 21.80
N ARG A 195 4.96 31.78 21.40
CA ARG A 195 3.81 31.68 22.33
C ARG A 195 3.60 30.23 22.80
N PRO A 196 2.96 29.99 23.97
CA PRO A 196 2.60 28.63 24.39
C PRO A 196 1.62 27.96 23.41
N LYS A 197 1.81 26.65 23.13
CA LYS A 197 0.94 25.85 22.24
C LYS A 197 -0.56 26.04 22.52
N ALA A 198 -0.94 26.13 23.80
CA ALA A 198 -2.32 26.29 24.22
C ALA A 198 -2.97 27.58 23.67
N LEU A 199 -2.23 28.69 23.58
CA LEU A 199 -2.76 29.94 23.00
C LEU A 199 -2.94 29.80 21.49
N ILE A 200 -1.98 29.19 20.79
CA ILE A 200 -2.04 28.99 19.34
C ILE A 200 -3.24 28.10 18.96
N ILE A 201 -3.46 27.00 19.70
CA ILE A 201 -4.63 26.12 19.53
C ILE A 201 -5.93 26.86 19.87
N ARG A 202 -5.95 27.63 20.96
CA ARG A 202 -7.12 28.43 21.37
C ARG A 202 -7.53 29.43 20.29
N ASP A 203 -6.56 30.13 19.72
CA ASP A 203 -6.79 31.15 18.69
C ASP A 203 -7.23 30.49 17.37
N LEU A 204 -6.60 29.36 16.99
CA LEU A 204 -6.99 28.51 15.84
C LEU A 204 -8.44 28.02 15.92
N TYR A 205 -8.94 27.63 17.09
CA TYR A 205 -10.18 26.86 17.23
C TYR A 205 -11.39 27.65 17.75
N ARG A 206 -11.22 28.65 18.63
CA ARG A 206 -12.36 29.31 19.31
C ARG A 206 -13.31 30.10 18.41
N SER A 207 -12.90 30.41 17.18
CA SER A 207 -13.70 31.17 16.21
C SER A 207 -14.14 30.33 15.01
N LEU A 208 -13.94 29.01 15.05
CA LEU A 208 -14.38 28.07 14.02
C LEU A 208 -15.81 27.58 14.29
N SER A 209 -16.54 27.26 13.22
CA SER A 209 -17.74 26.43 13.37
C SER A 209 -17.35 25.00 13.80
N PRO A 210 -18.28 24.22 14.38
CA PRO A 210 -18.02 22.80 14.71
C PRO A 210 -17.53 21.97 13.51
N LEU A 211 -17.97 22.33 12.30
CA LEU A 211 -17.54 21.70 11.05
C LEU A 211 -16.12 22.14 10.63
N ASP A 212 -15.81 23.43 10.70
CA ASP A 212 -14.46 23.93 10.40
C ASP A 212 -13.42 23.32 11.38
N ALA A 213 -13.80 23.19 12.66
CA ALA A 213 -12.99 22.56 13.70
C ALA A 213 -12.75 21.05 13.46
N SER A 214 -13.72 20.33 12.91
CA SER A 214 -13.57 18.90 12.60
C SER A 214 -12.52 18.67 11.50
N PHE A 215 -12.60 19.46 10.42
CA PHE A 215 -11.63 19.41 9.33
C PHE A 215 -10.26 19.93 9.74
N LEU A 216 -10.15 21.02 10.52
CA LEU A 216 -8.86 21.49 11.05
C LEU A 216 -8.17 20.42 11.90
N THR A 217 -8.94 19.70 12.73
CA THR A 217 -8.44 18.58 13.55
C THR A 217 -7.79 17.52 12.67
N GLN A 218 -8.41 17.15 11.54
CA GLN A 218 -7.84 16.18 10.62
C GLN A 218 -6.71 16.73 9.73
N ILE A 219 -6.64 18.05 9.50
CA ILE A 219 -5.48 18.72 8.87
C ILE A 219 -4.26 18.65 9.80
N ILE A 220 -4.45 18.85 11.11
CA ILE A 220 -3.37 18.72 12.12
C ILE A 220 -2.93 17.25 12.26
N LEU A 221 -3.86 16.30 12.30
CA LEU A 221 -3.55 14.86 12.32
C LEU A 221 -3.02 14.32 10.97
N LYS A 222 -3.14 15.11 9.91
CA LYS A 222 -2.73 14.80 8.53
C LYS A 222 -3.49 13.63 7.87
N ASP A 223 -4.70 13.31 8.35
CA ASP A 223 -5.59 12.30 7.77
C ASP A 223 -7.02 12.81 7.55
N LEU A 224 -7.29 13.40 6.38
CA LEU A 224 -8.62 13.84 5.98
C LEU A 224 -9.55 12.70 5.49
N ARG A 225 -9.04 11.47 5.26
CA ARG A 225 -9.83 10.35 4.70
C ARG A 225 -11.14 10.06 5.45
N PRO A 226 -11.21 9.99 6.81
CA PRO A 226 -12.44 9.65 7.51
C PRO A 226 -13.55 10.71 7.40
N LEU A 227 -13.21 11.98 7.12
CA LEU A 227 -14.21 13.04 6.91
C LEU A 227 -14.55 13.24 5.42
N LEU A 228 -13.58 13.09 4.51
CA LEU A 228 -13.83 13.19 3.06
C LEU A 228 -14.53 11.97 2.47
N TYR A 229 -14.32 10.78 3.03
CA TYR A 229 -14.85 9.51 2.54
C TYR A 229 -15.45 8.71 3.70
N PRO A 230 -16.51 9.23 4.36
CA PRO A 230 -17.06 8.67 5.58
C PRO A 230 -17.62 7.25 5.40
N LEU A 231 -17.79 6.54 6.52
CA LEU A 231 -18.37 5.20 6.54
C LEU A 231 -19.88 5.28 6.27
N THR A 232 -20.36 4.51 5.29
CA THR A 232 -21.80 4.40 4.96
C THR A 232 -22.58 3.48 5.88
N ASP A 233 -21.89 2.62 6.61
CA ASP A 233 -22.47 1.65 7.53
C ASP A 233 -21.44 1.41 8.65
N THR A 234 -21.89 1.36 9.89
CA THR A 234 -21.03 1.08 11.05
C THR A 234 -20.87 -0.42 11.29
N HIS A 235 -21.75 -1.28 10.77
CA HIS A 235 -21.69 -2.72 11.02
C HIS A 235 -20.64 -3.43 10.17
N TYR A 236 -19.63 -4.01 10.83
CA TYR A 236 -18.45 -4.61 10.19
C TYR A 236 -18.79 -5.63 9.09
N THR A 237 -19.83 -6.46 9.24
CA THR A 237 -20.28 -7.40 8.19
C THR A 237 -20.70 -6.70 6.90
N VAL A 238 -21.49 -5.63 7.00
CA VAL A 238 -21.99 -4.91 5.82
C VAL A 238 -20.82 -4.15 5.18
N ALA A 239 -20.00 -3.49 6.00
CA ALA A 239 -18.77 -2.83 5.57
C ALA A 239 -17.84 -3.78 4.80
N LEU A 240 -17.54 -4.97 5.35
CA LEU A 240 -16.64 -5.95 4.75
C LEU A 240 -17.19 -6.59 3.47
N LYS A 241 -18.44 -7.07 3.46
CA LYS A 241 -19.02 -7.81 2.31
C LYS A 241 -19.59 -6.91 1.20
N SER A 242 -20.20 -5.78 1.56
CA SER A 242 -20.89 -4.91 0.59
C SER A 242 -19.97 -3.89 -0.09
N PHE A 243 -18.76 -3.67 0.42
CA PHE A 243 -17.81 -2.70 -0.11
C PHE A 243 -16.42 -3.32 -0.23
N ASN A 244 -15.54 -2.68 -1.00
CA ASN A 244 -14.12 -3.05 -1.09
C ASN A 244 -13.25 -1.78 -1.14
N SER A 245 -11.93 -1.92 -1.15
CA SER A 245 -11.01 -0.75 -1.11
C SER A 245 -11.10 0.16 -2.35
N ALA A 246 -11.76 -0.27 -3.44
CA ALA A 246 -12.05 0.54 -4.62
C ALA A 246 -13.50 1.11 -4.65
N ALA A 247 -14.27 0.96 -3.58
CA ALA A 247 -15.63 1.48 -3.46
C ALA A 247 -15.70 3.02 -3.59
N VAL A 248 -14.66 3.73 -3.16
CA VAL A 248 -14.48 5.17 -3.34
C VAL A 248 -13.23 5.39 -4.19
N THR A 249 -13.32 6.28 -5.18
CA THR A 249 -12.13 6.83 -5.86
C THR A 249 -11.74 8.11 -5.12
N GLU A 250 -10.70 8.03 -4.30
CA GLU A 250 -10.20 9.17 -3.53
C GLU A 250 -9.49 10.17 -4.44
N LEU A 251 -9.66 11.47 -4.15
CA LEU A 251 -9.01 12.57 -4.86
C LEU A 251 -7.49 12.48 -4.71
N THR A 252 -6.77 12.39 -5.84
CA THR A 252 -5.31 12.36 -5.85
C THR A 252 -4.72 13.76 -6.01
N LYS A 253 -3.53 14.00 -5.46
CA LYS A 253 -2.77 15.25 -5.67
C LYS A 253 -2.45 15.46 -7.15
N GLU A 254 -2.16 14.38 -7.88
CA GLU A 254 -1.88 14.44 -9.31
C GLU A 254 -3.11 14.85 -10.14
N ASP A 255 -4.31 14.40 -9.77
CA ASP A 255 -5.56 14.85 -10.41
C ASP A 255 -5.95 16.27 -10.00
N ALA A 256 -5.73 16.64 -8.74
CA ALA A 256 -5.94 18.01 -8.29
C ALA A 256 -5.02 19.01 -9.02
N MET A 257 -3.76 18.65 -9.27
CA MET A 257 -2.85 19.46 -10.11
C MET A 257 -3.35 19.60 -11.55
N ARG A 258 -3.98 18.57 -12.13
CA ARG A 258 -4.59 18.63 -13.48
C ARG A 258 -5.84 19.51 -13.54
N VAL A 259 -6.61 19.58 -12.45
CA VAL A 259 -7.79 20.46 -12.33
C VAL A 259 -7.38 21.91 -12.06
N TRP A 260 -6.35 22.11 -11.25
CA TRP A 260 -5.77 23.44 -11.01
C TRP A 260 -5.12 23.98 -12.29
N ASP A 261 -4.33 23.15 -12.96
CA ASP A 261 -3.62 23.46 -14.20
C ASP A 261 -3.96 22.47 -15.33
N PRO A 262 -4.93 22.84 -16.20
CA PRO A 262 -5.24 22.09 -17.41
C PRO A 262 -4.07 21.97 -18.40
N GLY A 263 -3.07 22.84 -18.33
CA GLY A 263 -1.82 22.74 -19.10
C GLY A 263 -0.83 21.71 -18.55
N HIS A 264 -1.13 21.10 -17.40
CA HIS A 264 -0.35 20.04 -16.72
C HIS A 264 1.09 20.42 -16.34
N ARG A 265 1.47 21.69 -16.47
CA ARG A 265 2.78 22.23 -16.12
C ARG A 265 3.03 22.14 -14.61
N MET A 266 2.06 22.41 -13.74
CA MET A 266 2.19 22.24 -12.28
C MET A 266 2.57 20.79 -11.92
N LEU A 267 1.93 19.81 -12.56
CA LEU A 267 2.25 18.39 -12.38
C LEU A 267 3.63 18.02 -12.97
N ALA A 268 4.03 18.63 -14.08
CA ALA A 268 5.35 18.46 -14.66
C ALA A 268 6.45 19.03 -13.76
N ILE A 269 6.27 20.25 -13.24
CA ILE A 269 7.16 20.87 -12.24
C ILE A 269 7.28 19.94 -11.03
N TYR A 270 6.15 19.51 -10.46
CA TYR A 270 6.13 18.70 -9.25
C TYR A 270 6.86 17.35 -9.39
N ARG A 271 6.88 16.73 -10.57
CA ARG A 271 7.68 15.52 -10.82
C ARG A 271 9.18 15.76 -10.70
N VAL A 272 9.65 16.94 -11.10
CA VAL A 272 11.06 17.36 -11.02
C VAL A 272 11.39 17.93 -9.63
N ARG A 273 10.42 18.60 -9.00
CA ARG A 273 10.51 19.33 -7.72
C ARG A 273 9.35 18.88 -6.81
N SER A 274 9.51 17.74 -6.14
CA SER A 274 8.48 17.02 -5.38
C SER A 274 8.21 17.64 -3.99
N ARG A 275 7.97 18.94 -3.98
CA ARG A 275 7.51 19.73 -2.84
C ARG A 275 6.38 20.63 -3.33
N LEU A 276 5.22 20.53 -2.68
CA LEU A 276 4.01 21.24 -3.11
C LEU A 276 4.22 22.75 -3.19
N ASP A 277 5.00 23.29 -2.25
CA ASP A 277 5.31 24.73 -2.15
C ASP A 277 6.05 25.22 -3.40
N ASP A 278 7.17 24.58 -3.76
CA ASP A 278 8.03 24.94 -4.88
C ASP A 278 7.36 24.68 -6.23
N ALA A 279 6.54 23.62 -6.32
CA ALA A 279 5.72 23.34 -7.49
C ALA A 279 4.67 24.44 -7.71
N SER A 280 4.03 24.89 -6.64
CA SER A 280 3.06 26.00 -6.66
C SER A 280 3.74 27.33 -7.01
N ALA A 281 4.86 27.66 -6.35
CA ALA A 281 5.57 28.91 -6.60
C ALA A 281 6.16 29.00 -8.02
N THR A 282 6.74 27.91 -8.53
CA THR A 282 7.27 27.85 -9.91
C THR A 282 6.15 27.87 -10.98
N PHE A 283 4.91 27.51 -10.59
CA PHE A 283 3.72 27.67 -11.42
C PHE A 283 3.20 29.12 -11.40
N GLU A 284 2.94 29.66 -10.20
CA GLU A 284 2.44 31.04 -9.99
C GLU A 284 3.41 32.11 -10.54
N ALA A 285 4.72 31.89 -10.46
CA ALA A 285 5.74 32.81 -10.99
C ALA A 285 5.86 32.83 -12.53
N GLY A 286 4.99 32.14 -13.28
CA GLY A 286 4.91 32.26 -14.75
C GLY A 286 6.03 31.57 -15.55
N ILE A 287 7.20 31.31 -14.94
CA ILE A 287 8.44 30.70 -15.49
C ILE A 287 8.19 29.64 -16.61
N THR A 288 8.31 30.08 -17.87
CA THR A 288 8.16 29.23 -19.06
C THR A 288 9.48 28.57 -19.46
N GLY A 289 9.55 27.24 -19.45
CA GLY A 289 10.71 26.49 -19.95
C GLY A 289 10.80 25.07 -19.40
N THR A 290 11.88 24.36 -19.73
CA THR A 290 12.20 23.06 -19.15
C THR A 290 12.57 23.22 -17.67
N VAL A 291 11.79 22.59 -16.79
CA VAL A 291 12.02 22.63 -15.34
C VAL A 291 13.21 21.74 -14.99
N MET A 292 14.24 22.31 -14.38
CA MET A 292 15.42 21.58 -13.93
C MET A 292 15.31 21.15 -12.45
N PRO A 293 15.90 20.00 -12.06
CA PRO A 293 16.10 19.62 -10.67
C PRO A 293 16.85 20.72 -9.91
N GLN A 294 16.71 20.75 -8.58
CA GLN A 294 17.33 21.77 -7.75
C GLN A 294 17.82 21.14 -6.44
N ILE A 295 19.06 21.43 -6.05
CA ILE A 295 19.63 20.98 -4.79
C ILE A 295 18.76 21.46 -3.62
N GLY A 296 18.42 20.54 -2.71
CA GLY A 296 17.57 20.81 -1.57
C GLY A 296 16.05 20.69 -1.84
N ILE A 297 15.64 20.26 -3.03
CA ILE A 297 14.24 19.92 -3.35
C ILE A 297 14.20 18.52 -3.97
N PRO A 298 13.54 17.52 -3.33
CA PRO A 298 13.59 16.14 -3.81
C PRO A 298 12.91 15.95 -5.17
N VAL A 299 13.42 15.03 -5.99
CA VAL A 299 12.79 14.58 -7.25
C VAL A 299 11.73 13.51 -6.93
N GLU A 300 10.59 13.47 -7.63
CA GLU A 300 9.51 12.53 -7.30
C GLU A 300 9.92 11.07 -7.57
N ILE A 301 9.85 10.25 -6.52
CA ILE A 301 10.30 8.86 -6.52
C ILE A 301 9.39 8.00 -7.42
N PRO A 302 9.95 7.21 -8.36
CA PRO A 302 9.17 6.30 -9.21
C PRO A 302 8.36 5.28 -8.39
N LYS A 303 7.04 5.24 -8.66
CA LYS A 303 6.14 4.22 -8.10
C LYS A 303 6.39 2.91 -8.85
N SER A 304 6.97 1.90 -8.19
CA SER A 304 7.29 0.62 -8.81
C SER A 304 6.14 -0.40 -8.70
N GLU A 305 5.86 -1.09 -9.80
CA GLU A 305 4.81 -2.11 -9.91
C GLU A 305 5.21 -3.46 -9.32
N LYS A 306 4.23 -4.29 -8.95
CA LYS A 306 4.47 -5.62 -8.36
C LYS A 306 4.47 -6.72 -9.43
N GLY A 307 5.63 -7.31 -9.68
CA GLY A 307 5.74 -8.60 -10.38
C GLY A 307 5.14 -9.71 -9.52
N ARG A 308 4.07 -10.36 -10.01
CA ARG A 308 3.39 -11.49 -9.34
C ARG A 308 3.85 -12.86 -9.82
N SER A 309 4.65 -12.87 -10.89
CA SER A 309 5.41 -13.96 -11.47
C SER A 309 6.42 -13.36 -12.47
N CYS A 310 7.35 -14.15 -12.99
CA CYS A 310 8.34 -13.69 -13.97
C CYS A 310 7.65 -13.20 -15.27
N LEU A 311 6.74 -13.99 -15.82
CA LEU A 311 5.95 -13.66 -17.01
C LEU A 311 5.05 -12.43 -16.80
N HIS A 312 4.48 -12.26 -15.60
CA HIS A 312 3.73 -11.05 -15.24
C HIS A 312 4.65 -9.81 -15.19
N ALA A 313 5.88 -9.96 -14.70
CA ALA A 313 6.86 -8.88 -14.68
C ALA A 313 7.26 -8.44 -16.10
N MET A 314 7.63 -9.39 -16.96
CA MET A 314 7.98 -9.13 -18.36
C MET A 314 6.82 -8.51 -19.15
N LYS A 315 5.57 -8.92 -18.89
CA LYS A 315 4.37 -8.34 -19.54
C LYS A 315 4.17 -6.85 -19.30
N MET A 316 4.63 -6.31 -18.17
CA MET A 316 4.53 -4.87 -17.87
C MET A 316 5.60 -4.04 -18.59
N LEU A 317 6.68 -4.67 -19.04
CA LEU A 317 7.76 -4.06 -19.81
C LEU A 317 7.80 -4.52 -21.28
N LYS A 318 6.73 -5.16 -21.78
CA LYS A 318 6.65 -5.84 -23.10
C LYS A 318 6.99 -5.00 -24.34
N ALA A 319 7.03 -3.67 -24.20
CA ALA A 319 7.34 -2.72 -25.26
C ALA A 319 8.83 -2.30 -25.28
N SER A 320 9.57 -2.59 -24.21
CA SER A 320 11.00 -2.27 -24.10
C SER A 320 11.84 -3.23 -24.95
N GLN A 321 12.93 -2.71 -25.51
CA GLN A 321 13.91 -3.48 -26.29
C GLN A 321 15.08 -3.99 -25.45
N GLU A 322 15.27 -3.47 -24.23
CA GLU A 322 16.36 -3.84 -23.32
C GLU A 322 15.85 -3.80 -21.87
N ILE A 323 15.80 -4.95 -21.17
CA ILE A 323 15.39 -4.99 -19.76
C ILE A 323 16.58 -5.41 -18.90
N TRP A 324 16.88 -4.59 -17.89
CA TRP A 324 17.87 -4.87 -16.86
C TRP A 324 17.17 -5.35 -15.59
N ALA A 325 17.66 -6.44 -15.00
CA ALA A 325 17.40 -6.78 -13.61
C ALA A 325 18.51 -6.18 -12.74
N GLU A 326 18.15 -5.29 -11.83
CA GLU A 326 18.98 -4.93 -10.68
C GLU A 326 18.65 -5.82 -9.47
N THR A 327 19.65 -6.18 -8.66
CA THR A 327 19.43 -6.74 -7.33
C THR A 327 18.68 -5.72 -6.45
N LYS A 328 17.61 -6.15 -5.79
CA LYS A 328 16.89 -5.32 -4.83
C LYS A 328 17.51 -5.48 -3.44
N TYR A 329 18.44 -4.60 -3.12
CA TYR A 329 19.05 -4.46 -1.80
C TYR A 329 18.02 -4.08 -0.72
N ASP A 330 18.26 -4.55 0.50
CA ASP A 330 17.36 -4.42 1.64
C ASP A 330 17.85 -3.35 2.63
N GLY A 331 17.44 -2.11 2.40
CA GLY A 331 17.92 -0.95 3.16
C GLY A 331 16.91 0.19 3.25
N GLU A 332 17.42 1.39 3.52
CA GLU A 332 16.66 2.63 3.48
C GLU A 332 17.11 3.53 2.32
N ARG A 333 16.30 3.62 1.26
CA ARG A 333 16.52 4.57 0.15
C ARG A 333 16.82 6.00 0.62
N ALA A 334 17.94 6.51 0.13
CA ALA A 334 18.46 7.85 0.33
C ALA A 334 18.62 8.54 -1.03
N GLN A 335 17.85 9.60 -1.28
CA GLN A 335 18.08 10.48 -2.42
C GLN A 335 19.05 11.59 -1.97
N ILE A 336 20.27 11.54 -2.50
CA ILE A 336 21.42 12.33 -2.05
C ILE A 336 21.61 13.50 -3.01
N HIS A 337 21.52 14.72 -2.48
CA HIS A 337 21.79 15.97 -3.17
C HIS A 337 23.13 16.50 -2.67
N LEU A 338 24.09 16.73 -3.55
CA LEU A 338 25.39 17.32 -3.19
C LEU A 338 25.66 18.56 -4.06
N GLN A 339 26.08 19.63 -3.39
CA GLN A 339 26.56 20.87 -3.99
C GLN A 339 28.02 21.08 -3.60
N VAL A 340 28.89 21.20 -4.61
CA VAL A 340 30.25 21.73 -4.51
C VAL A 340 30.20 23.24 -4.72
N ARG A 341 30.90 24.01 -3.88
CA ARG A 341 31.07 25.46 -3.99
C ARG A 341 32.40 25.83 -4.64
N SER A 342 32.51 27.09 -5.04
CA SER A 342 33.77 27.68 -5.55
C SER A 342 34.92 27.68 -4.53
N ASP A 343 34.65 27.58 -3.22
CA ASP A 343 35.68 27.38 -2.17
C ASP A 343 36.08 25.91 -1.98
N GLY A 344 35.65 25.00 -2.87
CA GLY A 344 35.86 23.56 -2.77
C GLY A 344 35.03 22.86 -1.69
N SER A 345 34.27 23.60 -0.87
CA SER A 345 33.42 22.98 0.16
C SER A 345 32.22 22.26 -0.45
N SER A 346 31.86 21.12 0.12
CA SER A 346 30.70 20.33 -0.31
C SER A 346 29.64 20.22 0.79
N SER A 347 28.42 20.65 0.49
CA SER A 347 27.23 20.45 1.33
C SER A 347 26.36 19.34 0.77
N ILE A 348 25.83 18.50 1.68
CA ILE A 348 25.04 17.32 1.35
C ILE A 348 23.66 17.48 2.00
N THR A 349 22.60 17.22 1.23
CA THR A 349 21.22 17.07 1.72
C THR A 349 20.70 15.69 1.35
N ILE A 350 20.09 14.96 2.29
CA ILE A 350 19.65 13.58 2.09
C ILE A 350 18.16 13.43 2.39
N PHE A 351 17.36 13.17 1.36
CA PHE A 351 15.93 12.92 1.51
C PHE A 351 15.66 11.42 1.65
N SER A 352 14.91 11.05 2.69
CA SER A 352 14.38 9.70 2.83
C SER A 352 13.23 9.44 1.85
N LYS A 353 12.84 8.18 1.66
CA LYS A 353 11.65 7.76 0.88
C LYS A 353 10.35 8.56 1.18
N SER A 354 10.23 9.12 2.39
CA SER A 354 9.14 9.98 2.85
C SER A 354 9.30 11.48 2.50
N LYS A 355 10.29 11.85 1.67
CA LYS A 355 10.65 13.23 1.26
C LYS A 355 11.06 14.17 2.40
N ARG A 356 11.16 13.67 3.64
CA ARG A 356 11.71 14.42 4.76
C ARG A 356 13.21 14.62 4.54
N ASP A 357 13.71 15.81 4.82
CA ASP A 357 15.15 15.99 5.06
C ASP A 357 15.57 15.07 6.23
N SER A 358 16.65 14.33 6.01
CA SER A 358 17.23 13.39 6.96
C SER A 358 18.76 13.46 6.96
N SER A 359 19.34 14.56 6.45
CA SER A 359 20.79 14.81 6.38
C SER A 359 21.45 14.75 7.75
N LEU A 360 20.71 15.19 8.77
CA LEU A 360 21.12 15.13 10.17
C LEU A 360 21.00 13.72 10.76
N ASP A 361 19.93 12.98 10.43
CA ASP A 361 19.77 11.59 10.88
C ASP A 361 20.82 10.67 10.25
N ARG A 362 21.18 10.90 8.98
CA ARG A 362 22.09 10.09 8.18
C ARG A 362 23.50 10.68 8.13
N HIS A 363 23.96 11.34 9.20
CA HIS A 363 25.22 12.07 9.14
C HIS A 363 26.44 11.16 8.90
N GLY A 364 26.45 9.94 9.45
CA GLY A 364 27.56 8.97 9.28
C GLY A 364 27.97 8.72 7.82
N ILE A 365 27.01 8.65 6.89
CA ILE A 365 27.33 8.40 5.47
C ILE A 365 27.85 9.65 4.71
N HIS A 366 27.90 10.83 5.33
CA HIS A 366 28.42 12.06 4.69
C HIS A 366 29.92 11.97 4.35
N GLY A 367 30.70 11.15 5.06
CA GLY A 367 32.10 10.87 4.72
C GLY A 367 32.21 10.00 3.47
N LEU A 368 31.46 8.90 3.45
CA LEU A 368 31.42 7.93 2.34
C LEU A 368 30.94 8.56 1.03
N ILE A 369 29.93 9.43 1.08
CA ILE A 369 29.43 10.15 -0.11
C ILE A 369 30.53 10.99 -0.77
N ARG A 370 31.37 11.67 0.03
CA ARG A 370 32.47 12.49 -0.51
C ARG A 370 33.57 11.61 -1.10
N GLU A 371 33.95 10.55 -0.40
CA GLU A 371 35.00 9.63 -0.84
C GLU A 371 34.61 8.86 -2.11
N ALA A 372 33.36 8.40 -2.20
CA ALA A 372 32.80 7.76 -3.39
C ALA A 372 32.74 8.67 -4.62
N LEU A 373 32.78 9.99 -4.43
CA LEU A 373 32.81 11.00 -5.49
C LEU A 373 34.20 11.61 -5.70
N CYS A 374 35.24 11.07 -5.05
CA CYS A 374 36.60 11.62 -5.04
C CYS A 374 36.65 13.11 -4.63
N LEU A 375 35.87 13.50 -3.62
CA LEU A 375 35.84 14.86 -3.05
C LEU A 375 36.57 14.91 -1.70
N PRO A 376 37.19 16.06 -1.33
CA PRO A 376 37.86 16.22 -0.04
C PRO A 376 36.92 15.98 1.16
N LYS A 377 37.42 15.24 2.18
CA LYS A 377 36.66 14.97 3.41
C LYS A 377 36.48 16.21 4.33
N GLY A 378 37.23 17.30 4.11
CA GLY A 378 37.14 18.55 4.87
C GLY A 378 38.03 19.67 4.33
N ARG A 379 38.08 20.82 5.03
CA ARG A 379 38.82 22.04 4.63
C ARG A 379 40.35 21.98 4.75
N ARG A 380 40.93 20.85 5.18
CA ARG A 380 42.39 20.66 5.34
C ARG A 380 42.77 19.23 4.95
N SER A 381 43.22 19.04 3.71
CA SER A 381 43.73 17.75 3.20
C SER A 381 44.53 18.01 1.93
N GLU A 382 45.79 18.41 2.08
CA GLU A 382 46.57 19.06 1.01
C GLU A 382 47.23 18.09 0.01
N HIS A 383 47.21 16.77 0.27
CA HIS A 383 47.91 15.77 -0.54
C HIS A 383 47.02 14.56 -0.91
N ALA A 384 46.06 14.77 -1.81
CA ALA A 384 45.36 13.70 -2.51
C ALA A 384 44.91 14.17 -3.92
N ASP A 385 45.16 13.34 -4.93
CA ASP A 385 44.91 13.65 -6.35
C ASP A 385 43.42 13.48 -6.72
N TYR A 386 42.60 14.42 -6.25
CA TYR A 386 41.14 14.41 -6.36
C TYR A 386 40.64 14.82 -7.76
N SER A 387 40.83 13.93 -8.73
CA SER A 387 40.29 14.02 -10.11
C SER A 387 38.76 13.80 -10.20
N SER A 388 37.98 14.49 -9.35
CA SER A 388 36.52 14.35 -9.33
C SER A 388 35.85 14.81 -10.63
N LYS A 389 34.85 14.04 -11.07
CA LYS A 389 33.97 14.41 -12.19
C LYS A 389 32.81 15.31 -11.76
N VAL A 390 32.59 15.50 -10.45
CA VAL A 390 31.58 16.42 -9.92
C VAL A 390 32.23 17.79 -9.68
N LYS A 391 31.84 18.77 -10.47
CA LYS A 391 32.36 20.16 -10.45
C LYS A 391 31.42 21.13 -9.73
N THR A 392 30.11 20.89 -9.80
CA THR A 392 29.08 21.77 -9.21
C THR A 392 28.05 20.94 -8.43
N ASN A 393 26.90 20.64 -9.03
CA ASN A 393 25.76 20.00 -8.37
C ASN A 393 25.52 18.59 -8.91
N VAL A 394 25.22 17.63 -8.03
CA VAL A 394 24.89 16.24 -8.38
C VAL A 394 23.71 15.75 -7.53
N ILE A 395 22.83 14.94 -8.13
CA ILE A 395 21.73 14.27 -7.42
C ILE A 395 21.80 12.78 -7.74
N LEU A 396 21.86 11.95 -6.69
CA LEU A 396 22.09 10.51 -6.73
C LEU A 396 20.96 9.78 -6.01
N ASP A 397 20.68 8.55 -6.43
CA ASP A 397 19.75 7.64 -5.79
C ASP A 397 20.52 6.40 -5.31
N ALA A 398 20.46 6.12 -4.00
CA ALA A 398 21.16 5.02 -3.35
C ALA A 398 20.28 4.34 -2.29
N GLU A 399 20.57 3.08 -1.99
CA GLU A 399 20.03 2.39 -0.82
C GLU A 399 21.10 2.40 0.30
N MET A 400 20.73 2.89 1.49
CA MET A 400 21.60 2.86 2.66
C MET A 400 21.40 1.53 3.40
N VAL A 401 22.48 0.80 3.66
CA VAL A 401 22.46 -0.57 4.18
C VAL A 401 23.31 -0.70 5.45
N ALA A 402 23.10 -1.76 6.24
CA ALA A 402 24.04 -2.16 7.28
C ALA A 402 25.09 -3.08 6.66
N TRP A 403 26.34 -3.00 7.13
CA TRP A 403 27.44 -3.78 6.60
C TRP A 403 28.24 -4.45 7.73
N HIS A 404 28.64 -5.70 7.55
CA HIS A 404 29.49 -6.45 8.49
C HIS A 404 30.43 -7.40 7.74
N LYS A 405 31.71 -7.42 8.13
CA LYS A 405 32.72 -8.40 7.65
C LYS A 405 32.68 -8.68 6.14
N GLY A 406 32.64 -7.61 5.34
CA GLY A 406 32.66 -7.68 3.87
C GLY A 406 31.33 -8.02 3.18
N LYS A 407 30.20 -8.03 3.91
CA LYS A 407 28.86 -8.31 3.38
C LYS A 407 27.82 -7.33 3.94
N ILE A 408 26.68 -7.22 3.26
CA ILE A 408 25.50 -6.52 3.78
C ILE A 408 24.88 -7.37 4.91
N ASP A 409 24.56 -6.73 6.04
CA ASP A 409 23.91 -7.34 7.21
C ASP A 409 22.39 -7.01 7.23
N GLU A 410 21.64 -7.63 8.14
CA GLU A 410 20.17 -7.55 8.18
C GLU A 410 19.64 -6.11 8.38
N PHE A 411 18.59 -5.75 7.62
CA PHE A 411 17.93 -4.43 7.65
C PHE A 411 17.69 -3.84 9.05
N TRP A 412 17.34 -4.67 10.04
CA TRP A 412 17.03 -4.18 11.39
C TRP A 412 18.24 -3.60 12.14
N ARG A 413 19.48 -3.94 11.73
CA ARG A 413 20.72 -3.33 12.25
C ARG A 413 20.92 -1.88 11.80
N ILE A 414 20.32 -1.46 10.69
CA ILE A 414 20.44 -0.08 10.17
C ILE A 414 19.96 0.94 11.21
N ARG A 415 18.90 0.61 11.96
CA ARG A 415 18.26 1.55 12.87
C ARG A 415 19.18 1.99 14.01
N SER A 416 19.88 1.07 14.68
CA SER A 416 20.81 1.41 15.75
C SER A 416 22.01 2.20 15.21
N LEU A 417 22.56 1.79 14.06
CA LEU A 417 23.66 2.50 13.40
C LEU A 417 23.27 3.95 13.06
N VAL A 418 22.04 4.19 12.61
CA VAL A 418 21.49 5.55 12.40
C VAL A 418 21.30 6.30 13.72
N GLU A 419 20.76 5.66 14.77
CA GLU A 419 20.54 6.31 16.07
C GLU A 419 21.86 6.69 16.79
N HIS A 420 22.95 5.95 16.54
CA HIS A 420 24.31 6.29 17.01
C HIS A 420 25.05 7.32 16.12
N THR A 421 24.90 7.28 14.79
CA THR A 421 25.62 8.18 13.87
C THR A 421 24.84 9.46 13.50
N ALA A 422 23.61 9.62 13.96
CA ALA A 422 22.82 10.84 13.80
C ALA A 422 23.41 12.02 14.58
N VAL A 423 23.18 13.24 14.06
CA VAL A 423 23.48 14.52 14.71
C VAL A 423 22.17 15.30 14.88
N GLY A 424 21.89 15.86 16.06
CA GLY A 424 20.67 16.65 16.32
C GLY A 424 19.55 15.85 16.99
N VAL A 425 18.29 16.06 16.59
CA VAL A 425 17.10 15.61 17.37
C VAL A 425 16.98 14.07 17.50
N ARG A 426 17.61 13.30 16.62
CA ARG A 426 17.70 11.84 16.71
C ARG A 426 18.99 11.31 17.36
N HIS A 427 19.96 12.17 17.65
CA HIS A 427 21.19 11.77 18.33
C HIS A 427 20.85 11.33 19.76
N ASN A 428 20.89 10.03 20.01
CA ASN A 428 20.68 9.53 21.36
C ASN A 428 21.98 9.73 22.15
N ARG A 429 22.00 10.73 23.05
CA ARG A 429 23.07 10.80 24.06
C ARG A 429 22.98 9.55 24.92
N VAL A 430 23.91 8.63 24.71
CA VAL A 430 24.24 7.63 25.73
C VAL A 430 24.74 8.43 26.95
N GLN A 431 23.87 8.59 27.94
CA GLN A 431 24.33 8.87 29.30
C GLN A 431 25.07 7.62 29.76
N ASP A 432 26.17 7.80 30.49
CA ASP A 432 26.97 6.70 31.01
C ASP A 432 26.14 5.81 31.94
N ALA A 433 25.59 4.75 31.36
CA ALA A 433 24.80 3.77 32.08
C ALA A 433 25.75 2.94 32.94
N THR A 434 25.84 3.30 34.23
CA THR A 434 26.45 2.45 35.26
C THR A 434 25.92 1.02 35.12
N PRO A 435 26.77 -0.02 35.09
CA PRO A 435 26.39 -1.38 34.69
C PRO A 435 25.63 -2.13 35.80
N VAL A 436 24.47 -1.59 36.18
CA VAL A 436 23.58 -2.09 37.24
C VAL A 436 22.12 -1.95 36.79
N ASP A 437 21.71 -2.77 35.82
CA ASP A 437 20.34 -3.31 35.76
C ASP A 437 20.26 -4.49 34.78
N ASN A 438 19.74 -5.63 35.23
CA ASN A 438 19.87 -6.94 34.54
C ASN A 438 18.88 -7.18 33.38
N TYR A 439 18.46 -6.13 32.69
CA TYR A 439 17.64 -6.21 31.47
C TYR A 439 18.48 -5.93 30.21
N SER A 440 19.63 -6.62 30.10
CA SER A 440 20.66 -6.34 29.11
C SER A 440 20.35 -6.91 27.70
N GLN A 441 19.93 -6.01 26.81
CA GLN A 441 20.38 -5.91 25.39
C GLN A 441 20.44 -7.21 24.54
N THR A 442 19.63 -8.24 24.83
CA THR A 442 19.93 -9.62 24.40
C THR A 442 19.81 -9.85 22.88
N SER A 443 19.04 -9.01 22.16
CA SER A 443 18.96 -9.00 20.70
C SER A 443 20.15 -8.32 20.02
N LEU A 444 20.81 -7.40 20.74
CA LEU A 444 21.91 -6.57 20.23
C LEU A 444 23.26 -7.27 20.47
N MET A 445 23.42 -7.88 21.65
CA MET A 445 24.60 -8.60 22.16
C MET A 445 24.92 -9.93 21.46
N THR A 446 24.68 -10.03 20.15
CA THR A 446 25.31 -11.08 19.33
C THR A 446 26.57 -10.53 18.68
N ASP A 447 27.70 -11.06 19.15
CA ASP A 447 29.09 -10.84 18.72
C ASP A 447 29.75 -9.57 19.28
N VAL A 448 30.73 -9.78 20.17
CA VAL A 448 31.48 -8.75 20.93
C VAL A 448 32.61 -8.15 20.07
N SER A 449 32.28 -7.79 18.83
CA SER A 449 33.12 -7.03 17.89
C SER A 449 32.19 -6.28 16.96
N ASP A 450 31.92 -5.00 17.27
CA ASP A 450 30.92 -4.21 16.54
C ASP A 450 31.52 -3.61 15.26
N ASP A 451 32.09 -4.48 14.41
CA ASP A 451 32.58 -4.20 13.06
C ASP A 451 31.39 -3.94 12.10
N ARG A 452 30.45 -3.07 12.50
CA ARG A 452 29.22 -2.76 11.78
C ARG A 452 29.18 -1.31 11.33
N ASP A 453 29.18 -1.12 10.02
CA ASP A 453 29.15 0.21 9.38
C ASP A 453 27.82 0.44 8.64
N LEU A 454 27.53 1.72 8.35
CA LEU A 454 26.55 2.09 7.33
C LEU A 454 27.23 2.07 5.95
N GLY A 455 26.66 1.30 5.02
CA GLY A 455 27.10 1.26 3.61
C GLY A 455 26.12 1.95 2.65
N LEU A 456 26.57 2.17 1.41
CA LEU A 456 25.75 2.75 0.33
C LEU A 456 25.79 1.89 -0.94
N VAL A 457 24.62 1.68 -1.53
CA VAL A 457 24.43 0.97 -2.79
C VAL A 457 23.80 1.92 -3.83
N PHE A 458 24.62 2.51 -4.70
CA PHE A 458 24.17 3.50 -5.69
C PHE A 458 23.53 2.84 -6.92
N PHE A 459 22.35 3.34 -7.36
CA PHE A 459 21.58 2.74 -8.46
C PHE A 459 21.00 3.70 -9.52
N ASP A 460 20.98 5.02 -9.29
CA ASP A 460 20.62 5.99 -10.34
C ASP A 460 21.28 7.37 -10.12
N ILE A 461 21.33 8.20 -11.17
CA ILE A 461 21.87 9.57 -11.16
C ILE A 461 20.93 10.50 -11.93
N LEU A 462 20.51 11.59 -11.28
CA LEU A 462 19.37 12.42 -11.69
C LEU A 462 19.78 13.82 -12.18
N LEU A 463 20.91 14.31 -11.69
CA LEU A 463 21.56 15.58 -12.06
C LEU A 463 23.07 15.36 -11.98
N LEU A 464 23.84 15.90 -12.92
CA LEU A 464 25.31 15.91 -12.87
C LEU A 464 25.86 17.19 -13.50
N ASN A 465 26.60 17.98 -12.73
CA ASN A 465 27.18 19.25 -13.17
C ASN A 465 26.13 20.18 -13.80
N ASP A 466 24.99 20.31 -13.11
CA ASP A 466 23.79 21.06 -13.52
C ASP A 466 23.05 20.53 -14.77
N GLU A 467 23.56 19.49 -15.43
CA GLU A 467 22.83 18.75 -16.47
C GLU A 467 21.75 17.86 -15.86
N SER A 468 20.48 18.10 -16.21
CA SER A 468 19.34 17.27 -15.80
C SER A 468 19.33 15.95 -16.57
N LEU A 469 19.38 14.84 -15.86
CA LEU A 469 19.39 13.50 -16.45
C LEU A 469 18.00 12.84 -16.44
N LEU A 470 16.96 13.51 -15.94
CA LEU A 470 15.63 12.89 -15.77
C LEU A 470 15.01 12.36 -17.08
N SER A 471 15.23 13.04 -18.20
CA SER A 471 14.78 12.60 -19.53
C SER A 471 15.77 11.69 -20.27
N VAL A 472 16.96 11.44 -19.69
CA VAL A 472 18.01 10.61 -20.30
C VAL A 472 17.68 9.12 -20.05
N PRO A 473 17.84 8.22 -21.06
CA PRO A 473 17.62 6.78 -20.91
C PRO A 473 18.38 6.16 -19.73
N TYR A 474 17.75 5.21 -19.04
CA TYR A 474 18.31 4.56 -17.85
C TYR A 474 19.69 3.95 -18.11
N SER A 475 19.91 3.27 -19.23
CA SER A 475 21.22 2.69 -19.55
C SER A 475 22.32 3.76 -19.63
N SER A 476 22.02 4.92 -20.22
CA SER A 476 22.94 6.07 -20.26
C SER A 476 23.14 6.74 -18.90
N ARG A 477 22.10 6.86 -18.07
CA ARG A 477 22.25 7.37 -16.67
C ARG A 477 23.13 6.43 -15.85
N ARG A 478 22.90 5.11 -15.96
CA ARG A 478 23.62 4.09 -15.20
C ARG A 478 25.10 4.01 -15.60
N THR A 479 25.44 4.25 -16.87
CA THR A 479 26.84 4.42 -17.33
C THR A 479 27.47 5.73 -16.86
N ARG A 480 26.72 6.84 -16.79
CA ARG A 480 27.23 8.07 -16.14
C ARG A 480 27.53 7.82 -14.66
N LEU A 481 26.65 7.13 -13.93
CA LEU A 481 26.85 6.72 -12.53
C LEU A 481 28.10 5.83 -12.37
N GLU A 482 28.25 4.80 -13.20
CA GLU A 482 29.44 3.92 -13.26
C GLU A 482 30.75 4.70 -13.48
N SER A 483 30.68 5.79 -14.24
CA SER A 483 31.85 6.64 -14.47
C SER A 483 32.17 7.60 -13.33
N VAL A 484 31.21 7.91 -12.45
CA VAL A 484 31.30 8.96 -11.41
C VAL A 484 31.56 8.40 -10.02
N ILE A 485 30.96 7.25 -9.68
CA ILE A 485 31.12 6.61 -8.37
C ILE A 485 32.39 5.74 -8.37
N LYS A 486 33.29 6.01 -7.42
CA LYS A 486 34.38 5.11 -7.02
C LYS A 486 33.85 4.13 -5.95
N PRO A 487 33.79 2.82 -6.21
CA PRO A 487 33.46 1.83 -5.17
C PRO A 487 34.50 1.82 -4.05
N ILE A 488 34.05 1.53 -2.83
CA ILE A 488 34.87 1.40 -1.63
C ILE A 488 34.60 0.02 -1.04
N THR A 489 35.63 -0.84 -1.04
CA THR A 489 35.53 -2.22 -0.53
C THR A 489 34.97 -2.23 0.88
N GLY A 490 33.81 -2.87 1.07
CA GLY A 490 33.17 -3.00 2.37
C GLY A 490 32.25 -1.84 2.79
N GLN A 491 32.09 -0.77 1.99
CA GLN A 491 31.27 0.38 2.39
C GLN A 491 30.47 1.03 1.24
N VAL A 492 30.98 1.03 0.00
CA VAL A 492 30.27 1.63 -1.15
C VAL A 492 30.34 0.72 -2.37
N ILE A 493 29.18 0.35 -2.89
CA ILE A 493 29.04 -0.44 -4.12
C ILE A 493 28.05 0.22 -5.10
N LEU A 494 28.14 -0.19 -6.36
CA LEU A 494 27.12 0.06 -7.38
C LEU A 494 26.15 -1.13 -7.36
N ALA A 495 24.84 -0.87 -7.50
CA ALA A 495 23.83 -1.92 -7.50
C ALA A 495 24.07 -2.93 -8.64
N GLU A 496 24.24 -4.21 -8.32
CA GLU A 496 24.47 -5.25 -9.32
C GLU A 496 23.32 -5.32 -10.33
N ARG A 497 23.67 -5.39 -11.62
CA ARG A 497 22.71 -5.40 -12.72
C ARG A 497 23.12 -6.39 -13.80
N GLN A 498 22.13 -7.06 -14.39
CA GLN A 498 22.32 -7.93 -15.56
C GLN A 498 21.18 -7.73 -16.59
N PRO A 499 21.49 -7.76 -17.89
CA PRO A 499 20.47 -7.71 -18.94
C PRO A 499 19.72 -9.05 -19.02
N ILE A 500 18.45 -9.00 -19.45
CA ILE A 500 17.59 -10.17 -19.61
C ILE A 500 17.39 -10.45 -21.10
N ALA A 501 17.61 -11.69 -21.53
CA ALA A 501 17.32 -12.12 -22.90
C ALA A 501 15.81 -12.01 -23.22
N LEU A 502 15.46 -11.26 -24.27
CA LEU A 502 14.07 -11.02 -24.70
C LEU A 502 13.63 -11.88 -25.89
N ASN A 503 14.58 -12.56 -26.57
CA ASN A 503 14.35 -13.36 -27.77
C ASN A 503 15.49 -14.38 -28.00
N ILE A 504 15.16 -15.62 -28.36
CA ILE A 504 16.14 -16.67 -28.71
C ILE A 504 16.54 -16.67 -30.20
N ALA A 505 15.84 -15.92 -31.06
CA ALA A 505 16.18 -15.84 -32.49
C ALA A 505 17.47 -15.03 -32.74
N SER A 506 17.78 -14.09 -31.83
CA SER A 506 19.13 -13.56 -31.63
C SER A 506 19.97 -14.59 -30.89
N ASN A 507 21.25 -14.75 -31.28
CA ASN A 507 22.23 -15.64 -30.63
C ASN A 507 22.71 -15.06 -29.28
N ASP A 508 21.75 -14.72 -28.43
CA ASP A 508 21.90 -13.97 -27.18
C ASP A 508 22.49 -14.87 -26.09
N ARG A 509 23.52 -14.38 -25.41
CA ARG A 509 24.24 -15.09 -24.34
C ARG A 509 23.68 -14.79 -22.96
N ASN A 510 22.70 -13.89 -22.86
CA ASN A 510 22.16 -13.43 -21.58
C ASN A 510 21.16 -14.44 -20.97
N PRO A 511 21.07 -14.52 -19.64
CA PRO A 511 20.10 -15.38 -18.97
C PRO A 511 18.66 -14.88 -19.13
N GLY A 512 17.70 -15.81 -19.09
CA GLY A 512 16.28 -15.48 -18.97
C GLY A 512 15.90 -15.05 -17.55
N ILE A 513 14.81 -14.28 -17.40
CA ILE A 513 14.32 -13.78 -16.10
C ILE A 513 14.16 -14.89 -15.04
N HIS A 514 13.80 -16.11 -15.46
CA HIS A 514 13.67 -17.27 -14.60
C HIS A 514 15.00 -17.65 -13.93
N ARG A 515 16.09 -17.75 -14.70
CA ARG A 515 17.44 -17.97 -14.18
C ARG A 515 17.88 -16.86 -13.23
N VAL A 516 17.73 -15.61 -13.68
CA VAL A 516 18.15 -14.40 -12.94
C VAL A 516 17.44 -14.33 -11.59
N PHE A 517 16.14 -14.61 -11.56
CA PHE A 517 15.36 -14.60 -10.32
C PHE A 517 15.63 -15.83 -9.44
N ALA A 518 15.82 -17.03 -10.02
CA ALA A 518 16.21 -18.21 -9.26
C ALA A 518 17.59 -18.06 -8.60
N GLN A 519 18.55 -17.39 -9.26
CA GLN A 519 19.86 -17.04 -8.67
C GLN A 519 19.71 -16.08 -7.49
N CYS A 520 18.89 -15.03 -7.65
CA CYS A 520 18.57 -14.08 -6.59
C CYS A 520 17.90 -14.79 -5.39
N LEU A 521 16.96 -15.72 -5.63
CA LEU A 521 16.30 -16.53 -4.60
C LEU A 521 17.23 -17.56 -3.91
N ALA A 522 18.30 -18.01 -4.57
CA ALA A 522 19.33 -18.89 -3.99
C ALA A 522 20.39 -18.10 -3.17
N CYS A 523 20.27 -16.78 -3.14
CA CYS A 523 20.97 -15.87 -2.25
C CYS A 523 19.99 -15.25 -1.23
N PRO A 524 20.46 -14.73 -0.09
CA PRO A 524 19.62 -14.04 0.89
C PRO A 524 19.30 -12.59 0.45
N GLU A 525 18.79 -12.42 -0.78
CA GLU A 525 18.40 -11.13 -1.36
C GLU A 525 16.88 -10.92 -1.31
N GLU A 526 16.42 -9.66 -1.28
CA GLU A 526 14.98 -9.34 -1.17
C GLU A 526 14.21 -9.57 -2.49
N GLY A 527 14.93 -9.71 -3.62
CA GLY A 527 14.38 -9.88 -4.97
C GLY A 527 15.07 -8.97 -5.99
N LEU A 528 14.35 -8.62 -7.06
CA LEU A 528 14.87 -7.84 -8.19
C LEU A 528 14.05 -6.56 -8.45
N VAL A 529 14.68 -5.56 -9.06
CA VAL A 529 14.02 -4.42 -9.71
C VAL A 529 14.32 -4.45 -11.20
N LEU A 530 13.29 -4.65 -12.02
CA LEU A 530 13.40 -4.62 -13.47
C LEU A 530 13.22 -3.18 -13.98
N LYS A 531 14.16 -2.73 -14.81
CA LYS A 531 14.17 -1.41 -15.46
C LYS A 531 14.33 -1.58 -16.97
N ALA A 532 13.57 -0.81 -17.75
CA ALA A 532 13.74 -0.70 -19.19
C ALA A 532 14.91 0.25 -19.53
N GLY A 533 15.77 -0.13 -20.46
CA GLY A 533 17.00 0.58 -20.83
C GLY A 533 16.74 1.96 -21.43
N GLU A 534 15.70 2.07 -22.26
CA GLU A 534 15.29 3.31 -22.92
C GLU A 534 14.53 4.28 -22.00
N ALA A 535 14.17 3.86 -20.78
CA ALA A 535 13.27 4.63 -19.92
C ALA A 535 13.91 5.86 -19.28
N GLY A 536 13.27 7.01 -19.44
CA GLY A 536 13.49 8.18 -18.60
C GLY A 536 13.17 7.90 -17.13
N TYR A 537 13.68 8.71 -16.22
CA TYR A 537 13.40 8.58 -14.81
C TYR A 537 11.93 8.92 -14.53
N ASN A 538 11.22 8.01 -13.84
CA ASN A 538 9.78 8.11 -13.59
C ASN A 538 8.90 8.14 -14.87
N ASP A 539 9.32 7.47 -15.94
CA ASP A 539 8.48 7.28 -17.15
C ASP A 539 7.31 6.32 -16.85
N TRP A 540 6.09 6.82 -17.03
CA TRP A 540 4.84 6.10 -16.79
C TRP A 540 4.59 4.97 -17.81
N ARG A 541 5.27 4.97 -18.96
CA ARG A 541 5.19 3.92 -19.99
C ARG A 541 6.03 2.70 -19.63
N PHE A 542 7.06 2.90 -18.82
CA PHE A 542 8.06 1.90 -18.44
C PHE A 542 8.26 1.87 -16.92
N PRO A 543 7.21 1.55 -16.14
CA PRO A 543 7.29 1.54 -14.68
C PRO A 543 8.29 0.49 -14.20
N TRP A 544 9.13 0.85 -13.22
CA TRP A 544 10.05 -0.10 -12.59
C TRP A 544 9.26 -1.26 -11.96
N VAL A 545 9.63 -2.50 -12.22
CA VAL A 545 8.90 -3.68 -11.71
C VAL A 545 9.70 -4.36 -10.60
N LYS A 546 9.19 -4.40 -9.38
CA LYS A 546 9.79 -5.20 -8.29
C LYS A 546 9.24 -6.62 -8.30
N LEU A 547 10.13 -7.60 -8.42
CA LEU A 547 9.83 -9.04 -8.36
C LEU A 547 10.44 -9.58 -7.06
N LYS A 548 9.64 -10.29 -6.25
CA LYS A 548 10.01 -10.73 -4.91
C LYS A 548 9.53 -12.13 -4.60
N ARG A 549 10.25 -12.81 -3.69
CA ARG A 549 9.87 -14.11 -3.12
C ARG A 549 8.45 -14.08 -2.53
N ASP A 550 8.11 -13.06 -1.75
CA ASP A 550 6.78 -12.93 -1.10
C ASP A 550 5.64 -12.43 -2.02
N TYR A 551 5.93 -12.15 -3.30
CA TYR A 551 4.92 -11.73 -4.29
C TYR A 551 4.45 -12.88 -5.19
N ILE A 552 5.17 -14.00 -5.23
CA ILE A 552 4.75 -15.21 -5.94
C ILE A 552 4.06 -16.14 -4.93
N PRO A 553 2.79 -16.53 -5.13
CA PRO A 553 2.06 -17.40 -4.21
C PRO A 553 2.81 -18.72 -3.96
N GLY A 554 3.03 -19.07 -2.70
CA GLY A 554 3.71 -20.31 -2.29
C GLY A 554 5.24 -20.23 -2.17
N TYR A 555 5.87 -19.09 -2.47
CA TYR A 555 7.35 -18.96 -2.40
C TYR A 555 7.85 -18.24 -1.14
N GLY A 556 7.00 -17.43 -0.48
CA GLY A 556 7.35 -16.76 0.79
C GLY A 556 7.59 -17.72 1.95
N ASP A 557 8.19 -17.23 3.03
CA ASP A 557 8.42 -18.03 4.24
C ASP A 557 7.12 -18.14 5.05
N CYS A 558 6.66 -19.36 5.29
CA CYS A 558 5.42 -19.64 6.03
C CYS A 558 5.69 -20.30 7.39
N VAL A 559 4.94 -19.92 8.43
CA VAL A 559 4.92 -20.56 9.75
C VAL A 559 3.52 -20.53 10.37
N ASP A 560 3.15 -21.59 11.09
CA ASP A 560 1.92 -21.66 11.88
C ASP A 560 2.17 -21.17 13.31
N LEU A 561 1.51 -20.07 13.71
CA LEU A 561 1.65 -19.45 15.05
C LEU A 561 0.28 -19.15 15.67
N VAL A 562 0.28 -18.79 16.96
CA VAL A 562 -0.95 -18.69 17.76
C VAL A 562 -1.44 -17.25 17.85
N VAL A 563 -2.73 -17.03 17.58
CA VAL A 563 -3.45 -15.77 17.80
C VAL A 563 -4.02 -15.78 19.22
N LEU A 564 -3.64 -14.77 20.01
CA LEU A 564 -4.00 -14.66 21.44
C LEU A 564 -4.88 -13.44 21.75
N GLY A 565 -4.91 -12.45 20.86
CA GLY A 565 -5.71 -11.24 21.05
C GLY A 565 -5.99 -10.50 19.74
N VAL A 566 -6.88 -9.51 19.83
CA VAL A 566 -7.36 -8.72 18.70
C VAL A 566 -7.49 -7.24 19.02
N SER A 567 -7.45 -6.39 17.99
CA SER A 567 -7.69 -4.94 18.07
C SER A 567 -8.17 -4.36 16.75
N TRP A 568 -8.66 -3.13 16.83
CA TRP A 568 -8.85 -2.24 15.69
C TRP A 568 -7.58 -1.40 15.48
N ASP A 569 -7.10 -1.31 14.25
CA ASP A 569 -6.00 -0.44 13.82
C ASP A 569 -6.56 0.65 12.88
N LYS A 570 -6.28 1.91 13.18
CA LYS A 570 -6.83 3.07 12.45
C LYS A 570 -6.48 3.00 10.96
N GLU A 571 -5.21 2.78 10.63
CA GLU A 571 -4.71 2.77 9.26
C GLU A 571 -5.34 1.65 8.43
N ARG A 572 -5.32 0.42 8.95
CA ARG A 572 -5.94 -0.73 8.31
C ARG A 572 -7.46 -0.57 8.18
N ALA A 573 -8.11 0.06 9.17
CA ALA A 573 -9.53 0.35 9.13
C ALA A 573 -9.89 1.40 8.07
N ARG A 574 -9.02 2.37 7.76
CA ARG A 574 -9.21 3.27 6.60
C ARG A 574 -9.18 2.50 5.28
N GLU A 575 -8.18 1.63 5.08
CA GLU A 575 -8.07 0.79 3.86
C GLU A 575 -9.27 -0.14 3.67
N LEU A 576 -9.78 -0.68 4.78
CA LEU A 576 -10.90 -1.61 4.80
C LEU A 576 -12.27 -0.91 4.80
N ARG A 577 -12.33 0.39 5.15
CA ARG A 577 -13.56 1.17 5.41
C ARG A 577 -14.45 0.48 6.45
N VAL A 578 -13.93 0.29 7.66
CA VAL A 578 -14.65 -0.31 8.81
C VAL A 578 -14.57 0.58 10.06
N ALA A 579 -15.59 0.51 10.90
CA ALA A 579 -15.67 1.24 12.17
C ALA A 579 -14.81 0.57 13.29
N PRO A 580 -14.59 1.24 14.43
CA PRO A 580 -13.88 0.69 15.61
C PRO A 580 -14.42 -0.64 16.16
N ASN A 581 -15.64 -1.04 15.80
CA ASN A 581 -16.21 -2.33 16.18
C ASN A 581 -15.59 -3.53 15.45
N ALA A 582 -14.83 -3.31 14.37
CA ALA A 582 -14.19 -4.38 13.59
C ALA A 582 -12.77 -4.69 14.12
N TYR A 583 -12.50 -5.96 14.39
CA TYR A 583 -11.14 -6.44 14.62
C TYR A 583 -10.39 -6.52 13.28
N THR A 584 -9.36 -5.71 13.12
CA THR A 584 -8.52 -5.64 11.91
C THR A 584 -7.12 -6.22 12.10
N THR A 585 -6.73 -6.43 13.36
CA THR A 585 -5.36 -6.72 13.77
C THR A 585 -5.33 -7.82 14.82
N PHE A 586 -4.46 -8.80 14.61
CA PHE A 586 -4.36 -10.05 15.35
C PHE A 586 -3.00 -10.13 16.03
N TYR A 587 -2.98 -10.43 17.33
CA TYR A 587 -1.77 -10.48 18.15
C TYR A 587 -1.22 -11.89 18.17
N ILE A 588 0.01 -12.04 17.68
CA ILE A 588 0.66 -13.32 17.48
C ILE A 588 1.62 -13.58 18.64
N GLY A 589 1.52 -14.78 19.20
CA GLY A 589 2.46 -15.29 20.17
C GLY A 589 3.01 -16.66 19.82
N GLY A 590 4.16 -16.96 20.42
CA GLY A 590 4.82 -18.26 20.33
C GLY A 590 4.77 -18.97 21.68
N LEU A 591 4.59 -20.28 21.64
CA LEU A 591 4.61 -21.11 22.83
C LEU A 591 6.04 -21.22 23.37
N HIS A 592 6.25 -20.80 24.61
CA HIS A 592 7.57 -20.76 25.25
C HIS A 592 7.86 -22.04 26.04
N ASN A 593 6.94 -22.47 26.93
CA ASN A 593 7.12 -23.66 27.76
C ASN A 593 6.75 -24.99 27.05
N ALA A 594 7.00 -25.09 25.74
CA ALA A 594 6.64 -26.25 24.92
C ALA A 594 7.28 -27.57 25.40
N GLU A 595 8.52 -27.52 25.90
CA GLU A 595 9.21 -28.67 26.51
C GLU A 595 8.57 -29.11 27.84
N GLN A 596 8.10 -28.16 28.65
CA GLN A 596 7.40 -28.48 29.89
C GLN A 596 6.07 -29.18 29.58
N LEU A 597 5.27 -28.65 28.65
CA LEU A 597 3.99 -29.23 28.24
C LEU A 597 4.11 -30.63 27.63
N ARG A 598 5.26 -30.99 27.04
CA ARG A 598 5.53 -32.36 26.56
C ARG A 598 5.90 -33.33 27.68
N ARG A 599 6.41 -32.84 28.82
CA ARG A 599 6.72 -33.65 30.02
C ARG A 599 5.54 -33.73 30.99
N GLU A 600 4.79 -32.63 31.10
CA GLU A 600 3.67 -32.44 32.00
C GLU A 600 2.48 -31.82 31.22
N PRO A 601 1.57 -32.65 30.67
CA PRO A 601 0.41 -32.17 29.90
C PRO A 601 -0.59 -31.32 30.71
N THR A 602 -0.50 -31.37 32.04
CA THR A 602 -1.28 -30.57 33.01
C THR A 602 -0.72 -29.18 33.28
N ALA A 603 0.53 -28.89 32.86
CA ALA A 603 1.12 -27.57 33.03
C ALA A 603 0.31 -26.51 32.27
N ARG A 604 0.20 -25.29 32.82
CA ARG A 604 -0.46 -24.18 32.12
C ARG A 604 0.44 -23.71 30.95
N PRO A 605 -0.09 -23.55 29.74
CA PRO A 605 0.70 -23.02 28.63
C PRO A 605 1.07 -21.56 28.86
N HIS A 606 2.29 -21.21 28.47
CA HIS A 606 2.86 -19.88 28.60
C HIS A 606 3.28 -19.35 27.22
N PHE A 607 2.68 -18.23 26.81
CA PHE A 607 2.86 -17.63 25.50
C PHE A 607 3.57 -16.28 25.58
N HIS A 608 4.59 -16.07 24.75
CA HIS A 608 5.17 -14.75 24.54
C HIS A 608 4.51 -14.07 23.34
N ILE A 609 3.91 -12.89 23.52
CA ILE A 609 3.26 -12.08 22.49
C ILE A 609 4.22 -10.96 22.07
N TYR A 610 4.75 -11.03 20.84
CA TYR A 610 5.85 -10.16 20.39
C TYR A 610 5.59 -9.40 19.09
N PHE A 611 4.56 -9.75 18.32
CA PHE A 611 4.17 -8.93 17.15
C PHE A 611 2.66 -9.02 16.84
N SER A 612 2.21 -8.14 15.94
CA SER A 612 0.82 -8.07 15.48
C SER A 612 0.73 -8.13 13.94
N CYS A 613 -0.29 -8.80 13.42
CA CYS A 613 -0.55 -8.93 11.98
C CYS A 613 -1.92 -8.36 11.60
N SER A 614 -1.97 -7.49 10.58
CA SER A 614 -3.19 -6.82 10.11
C SER A 614 -3.57 -7.15 8.65
N TYR A 615 -2.78 -8.00 7.97
CA TYR A 615 -2.85 -8.22 6.52
C TYR A 615 -2.96 -9.71 6.17
N GLY A 616 -3.24 -10.00 4.89
CA GLY A 616 -3.33 -11.36 4.35
C GLY A 616 -4.77 -11.83 4.08
N LEU A 617 -5.62 -11.83 5.12
CA LEU A 617 -7.02 -12.26 5.00
C LEU A 617 -7.81 -11.50 3.92
N SER A 618 -8.69 -12.24 3.23
CA SER A 618 -9.74 -11.66 2.38
C SER A 618 -10.77 -10.92 3.24
N ARG A 619 -11.62 -10.09 2.63
CA ARG A 619 -12.69 -9.38 3.37
C ARG A 619 -13.72 -10.34 3.95
N ASP A 620 -13.98 -11.44 3.23
CA ASP A 620 -14.91 -12.48 3.64
C ASP A 620 -14.34 -13.30 4.81
N HIS A 621 -13.10 -13.79 4.72
CA HIS A 621 -12.46 -14.50 5.83
C HIS A 621 -12.26 -13.58 7.05
N LEU A 622 -11.98 -12.29 6.85
CA LEU A 622 -11.88 -11.32 7.95
C LEU A 622 -13.25 -11.11 8.63
N GLU A 623 -14.35 -11.17 7.89
CA GLU A 623 -15.70 -11.10 8.45
C GLU A 623 -16.05 -12.39 9.21
N GLU A 624 -15.74 -13.56 8.66
CA GLU A 624 -15.93 -14.86 9.33
C GLU A 624 -15.15 -14.92 10.66
N VAL A 625 -13.90 -14.45 10.66
CA VAL A 625 -13.06 -14.35 11.86
C VAL A 625 -13.64 -13.33 12.86
N ASN A 626 -14.16 -12.19 12.40
CA ASN A 626 -14.83 -11.22 13.28
C ASN A 626 -16.09 -11.81 13.91
N PHE A 627 -16.90 -12.54 13.14
CA PHE A 627 -18.08 -13.24 13.62
C PHE A 627 -17.71 -14.34 14.64
N LEU A 628 -16.69 -15.16 14.34
CA LEU A 628 -16.17 -16.17 15.27
C LEU A 628 -15.72 -15.56 16.60
N ILE A 629 -14.96 -14.46 16.56
CA ILE A 629 -14.37 -13.83 17.75
C ILE A 629 -15.36 -12.95 18.53
N LYS A 630 -16.42 -12.41 17.90
CA LYS A 630 -17.51 -11.73 18.61
C LYS A 630 -18.53 -12.70 19.23
N ASN A 631 -18.58 -13.94 18.76
CA ASN A 631 -19.40 -15.01 19.33
C ASN A 631 -18.66 -15.91 20.35
N SER A 632 -17.36 -15.66 20.59
CA SER A 632 -16.57 -16.35 21.62
C SER A 632 -16.34 -15.46 22.86
N ASP A 633 -16.04 -16.10 24.00
CA ASP A 633 -15.70 -15.36 25.21
C ASP A 633 -14.32 -14.69 25.05
N THR A 634 -14.34 -13.35 25.08
CA THR A 634 -13.15 -12.51 24.96
C THR A 634 -13.08 -11.51 26.11
N VAL A 635 -11.91 -11.41 26.73
CA VAL A 635 -11.67 -10.60 27.92
C VAL A 635 -10.88 -9.33 27.56
N PRO A 636 -11.09 -8.20 28.26
CA PRO A 636 -10.15 -7.08 28.19
C PRO A 636 -8.74 -7.53 28.57
N CYS A 637 -7.71 -7.02 27.89
CA CYS A 637 -6.32 -7.35 28.22
C CYS A 637 -5.92 -6.73 29.57
N ASN A 638 -5.85 -7.55 30.61
CA ASN A 638 -5.24 -7.21 31.89
C ASN A 638 -4.56 -8.45 32.50
N PRO A 639 -3.62 -8.31 33.44
CA PRO A 639 -2.91 -9.45 34.02
C PRO A 639 -3.80 -10.41 34.84
N SER A 640 -4.97 -9.95 35.27
CA SER A 640 -5.87 -10.66 36.19
C SER A 640 -7.02 -11.39 35.48
N SER A 641 -7.05 -11.46 34.14
CA SER A 641 -8.23 -11.86 33.33
C SER A 641 -8.76 -13.30 33.47
N GLY A 642 -8.25 -14.12 34.41
CA GLY A 642 -8.74 -15.49 34.63
C GLY A 642 -8.62 -16.38 33.38
N LEU A 643 -7.51 -16.26 32.65
CA LEU A 643 -7.25 -17.01 31.42
C LEU A 643 -6.69 -18.41 31.72
N PRO A 644 -6.99 -19.42 30.89
CA PRO A 644 -6.45 -20.78 31.09
C PRO A 644 -4.92 -20.82 30.90
N PHE A 645 -4.39 -19.98 30.01
CA PHE A 645 -2.97 -19.76 29.77
C PHE A 645 -2.39 -18.62 30.61
N THR A 646 -1.06 -18.52 30.63
CA THR A 646 -0.32 -17.31 31.04
C THR A 646 0.35 -16.69 29.82
N PHE A 647 0.65 -15.39 29.87
CA PHE A 647 1.27 -14.70 28.74
C PHE A 647 2.12 -13.50 29.20
N ASP A 648 3.15 -13.20 28.42
CA ASP A 648 3.90 -11.95 28.49
C ASP A 648 3.76 -11.17 27.17
N ILE A 649 3.83 -9.84 27.24
CA ILE A 649 3.82 -8.95 26.08
C ILE A 649 5.20 -8.29 25.96
N LEU A 650 5.78 -8.30 24.76
CA LEU A 650 7.04 -7.63 24.46
C LEU A 650 6.98 -6.13 24.85
N PRO A 651 7.91 -5.63 25.69
CA PRO A 651 7.94 -4.21 26.06
C PRO A 651 7.98 -3.29 24.84
N GLY A 652 7.03 -2.34 24.77
CA GLY A 652 6.87 -1.42 23.63
C GLY A 652 5.83 -1.85 22.59
N LEU A 653 5.36 -3.11 22.61
CA LEU A 653 4.17 -3.51 21.85
C LEU A 653 2.92 -2.97 22.55
N VAL A 654 2.05 -2.28 21.80
CA VAL A 654 0.76 -1.78 22.34
C VAL A 654 -0.12 -2.97 22.71
N PRO A 655 -0.64 -3.10 23.95
CA PRO A 655 -1.44 -4.25 24.34
C PRO A 655 -2.76 -4.40 23.55
N PRO A 656 -3.24 -5.64 23.32
CA PRO A 656 -4.48 -5.87 22.58
C PRO A 656 -5.72 -5.37 23.33
N THR A 657 -6.72 -4.87 22.58
CA THR A 657 -8.01 -4.42 23.11
C THR A 657 -8.82 -5.58 23.72
N ARG A 658 -8.65 -6.80 23.20
CA ARG A 658 -9.24 -8.05 23.73
C ARG A 658 -8.25 -9.22 23.62
N LEU A 659 -8.26 -10.11 24.60
CA LEU A 659 -7.63 -11.42 24.56
C LEU A 659 -8.71 -12.49 24.33
N LEU A 660 -8.35 -13.54 23.60
CA LEU A 660 -9.18 -14.72 23.39
C LEU A 660 -9.01 -15.65 24.60
N ARG A 661 -10.10 -16.20 25.18
CA ARG A 661 -9.95 -17.28 26.19
C ARG A 661 -9.38 -18.56 25.57
N GLU A 662 -9.78 -18.84 24.34
CA GLU A 662 -9.33 -19.98 23.54
C GLU A 662 -8.42 -19.47 22.40
N PRO A 663 -7.10 -19.75 22.43
CA PRO A 663 -6.19 -19.30 21.39
C PRO A 663 -6.46 -19.99 20.05
N LEU A 664 -6.44 -19.24 18.96
CA LEU A 664 -6.65 -19.75 17.59
C LEU A 664 -5.32 -19.97 16.88
N LEU A 665 -5.25 -20.92 15.94
CA LEU A 665 -4.07 -21.09 15.10
C LEU A 665 -4.18 -20.26 13.82
N ALA A 666 -3.10 -19.60 13.40
CA ALA A 666 -3.00 -18.90 12.13
C ALA A 666 -1.79 -19.37 11.30
N GLU A 667 -2.05 -19.72 10.04
CA GLU A 667 -1.02 -19.85 9.02
C GLU A 667 -0.59 -18.44 8.60
N LEU A 668 0.68 -18.11 8.82
CA LEU A 668 1.27 -16.82 8.47
C LEU A 668 2.33 -16.99 7.39
N PHE A 669 2.48 -16.00 6.51
CA PHE A 669 3.61 -15.88 5.59
C PHE A 669 4.24 -14.48 5.61
N GLY A 670 5.53 -14.42 5.27
CA GLY A 670 6.33 -13.19 5.26
C GLY A 670 7.32 -13.12 4.10
N ALA A 671 8.19 -12.11 4.16
CA ALA A 671 9.26 -11.83 3.20
C ALA A 671 10.63 -12.03 3.85
N GLY A 672 10.87 -13.23 4.40
CA GLY A 672 11.96 -13.51 5.33
C GLY A 672 11.60 -13.20 6.79
N PHE A 673 12.62 -13.22 7.65
CA PHE A 673 12.51 -13.03 9.09
C PHE A 673 13.18 -11.72 9.54
N THR A 674 12.87 -11.25 10.75
CA THR A 674 13.49 -10.08 11.36
C THR A 674 13.41 -10.16 12.89
N LYS A 675 13.87 -9.14 13.61
CA LYS A 675 13.72 -9.02 15.06
C LYS A 675 13.27 -7.61 15.45
N SER A 676 12.17 -7.49 16.19
CA SER A 676 11.81 -6.23 16.85
C SER A 676 12.87 -5.83 17.91
N PRO A 677 13.12 -4.51 18.09
CA PRO A 677 14.02 -4.03 19.14
C PRO A 677 13.62 -4.57 20.53
N GLY A 678 14.59 -5.09 21.28
CA GLY A 678 14.36 -5.72 22.59
C GLY A 678 13.80 -7.15 22.54
N SER A 679 13.33 -7.64 21.39
CA SER A 679 12.88 -9.04 21.24
C SER A 679 14.08 -9.97 21.01
N GLY A 680 14.27 -10.95 21.89
CA GLY A 680 15.22 -12.04 21.63
C GLY A 680 14.82 -12.91 20.44
N HIS A 681 13.52 -12.90 20.08
CA HIS A 681 12.90 -13.81 19.13
C HIS A 681 12.89 -13.29 17.69
N TYR A 682 12.95 -14.23 16.73
CA TYR A 682 12.67 -13.92 15.33
C TYR A 682 11.16 -13.83 15.09
N GLU A 683 10.74 -12.86 14.29
CA GLU A 683 9.38 -12.69 13.77
C GLU A 683 9.36 -12.77 12.24
N LEU A 684 8.20 -13.05 11.65
CA LEU A 684 8.02 -12.93 10.19
C LEU A 684 8.06 -11.47 9.76
N ARG A 685 8.86 -11.16 8.73
CA ARG A 685 8.95 -9.79 8.21
C ARG A 685 7.80 -9.50 7.24
N PHE A 686 7.12 -8.37 7.45
CA PHE A 686 5.88 -7.98 6.74
C PHE A 686 4.79 -9.07 6.76
N PRO A 687 4.41 -9.56 7.97
CA PRO A 687 3.60 -10.76 8.14
C PRO A 687 2.19 -10.59 7.57
N ARG A 688 1.64 -11.70 7.07
CA ARG A 688 0.30 -11.81 6.47
C ARG A 688 -0.30 -13.14 6.87
N ILE A 689 -1.57 -13.15 7.27
CA ILE A 689 -2.31 -14.38 7.57
C ILE A 689 -2.84 -14.97 6.25
N THR A 690 -2.47 -16.21 5.93
CA THR A 690 -3.13 -16.97 4.86
C THR A 690 -4.53 -17.40 5.32
N LYS A 691 -4.59 -18.02 6.51
CA LYS A 691 -5.81 -18.58 7.12
C LYS A 691 -5.71 -18.54 8.64
N ILE A 692 -6.84 -18.33 9.31
CA ILE A 692 -7.03 -18.70 10.72
C ILE A 692 -7.87 -19.97 10.75
N PHE A 693 -7.46 -20.96 11.54
CA PHE A 693 -8.17 -22.22 11.69
C PHE A 693 -9.18 -22.13 12.84
N ARG A 694 -10.32 -22.81 12.68
CA ARG A 694 -11.24 -23.11 13.79
C ARG A 694 -10.62 -24.23 14.62
N THR A 695 -10.83 -24.27 15.93
CA THR A 695 -10.19 -25.26 16.81
C THR A 695 -10.50 -26.71 16.42
N GLY A 696 -11.68 -26.98 15.87
CA GLY A 696 -12.08 -28.29 15.33
C GLY A 696 -11.45 -28.66 13.98
N GLU A 697 -10.70 -27.77 13.34
CA GLU A 697 -9.88 -28.07 12.16
C GLU A 697 -8.40 -28.26 12.55
N ARG A 698 -7.84 -27.31 13.31
CA ARG A 698 -6.50 -27.34 13.89
C ARG A 698 -6.49 -26.56 15.21
N SER A 699 -5.80 -27.08 16.21
CA SER A 699 -5.63 -26.44 17.51
C SER A 699 -4.40 -25.52 17.52
N TRP A 700 -4.33 -24.59 18.47
CA TRP A 700 -3.09 -23.85 18.77
C TRP A 700 -1.91 -24.78 19.11
N ARG A 701 -2.18 -26.03 19.54
CA ARG A 701 -1.19 -27.08 19.77
C ARG A 701 -0.46 -27.55 18.50
N ASP A 702 -1.04 -27.31 17.32
CA ASP A 702 -0.46 -27.71 16.02
C ASP A 702 0.45 -26.61 15.43
N GLY A 703 0.67 -25.51 16.15
CA GLY A 703 1.58 -24.43 15.79
C GLY A 703 3.03 -24.68 16.24
N ILE A 704 3.98 -24.00 15.61
CA ILE A 704 5.39 -24.16 15.97
C ILE A 704 5.76 -23.40 17.24
N ASN A 705 6.65 -23.98 18.04
CA ASN A 705 7.22 -23.33 19.22
C ASN A 705 8.36 -22.38 18.83
N LEU A 706 8.77 -21.52 19.78
CA LEU A 706 9.81 -20.49 19.55
C LEU A 706 11.18 -21.08 19.16
N GLN A 707 11.56 -22.25 19.65
CA GLN A 707 12.83 -22.90 19.28
C GLN A 707 12.82 -23.40 17.83
N THR A 708 11.71 -24.02 17.39
CA THR A 708 11.51 -24.42 15.99
C THR A 708 11.49 -23.20 15.06
N LEU A 709 10.79 -22.13 15.44
CA LEU A 709 10.79 -20.87 14.70
C LEU A 709 12.20 -20.28 14.52
N HIS A 710 13.05 -20.35 15.57
CA HIS A 710 14.45 -19.91 15.49
C HIS A 710 15.33 -20.79 14.60
N GLN A 711 14.95 -22.05 14.32
CA GLN A 711 15.65 -22.89 13.34
C GLN A 711 15.24 -22.47 11.92
N VAL A 712 13.93 -22.46 11.62
CA VAL A 712 13.38 -22.03 10.32
C VAL A 712 13.89 -20.65 9.90
N ALA A 713 13.97 -19.70 10.84
CA ALA A 713 14.50 -18.36 10.57
C ALA A 713 15.99 -18.35 10.17
N ARG A 714 16.83 -19.18 10.80
CA ARG A 714 18.26 -19.28 10.44
C ARG A 714 18.44 -19.93 9.06
N ASP A 715 17.70 -21.01 8.81
CA ASP A 715 17.76 -21.74 7.54
C ASP A 715 17.33 -20.86 6.36
N SER A 716 16.23 -20.12 6.51
CA SER A 716 15.76 -19.14 5.51
C SER A 716 16.75 -18.00 5.27
N LEU A 717 17.40 -17.49 6.32
CA LEU A 717 18.46 -16.49 6.22
C LEU A 717 19.81 -17.06 5.75
N CYS A 718 19.90 -18.38 5.46
CA CYS A 718 21.13 -19.09 5.14
C CYS A 718 22.26 -18.87 6.17
N LYS A 719 21.91 -18.65 7.45
CA LYS A 719 22.85 -18.48 8.55
C LYS A 719 23.13 -19.84 9.19
N ASP A 720 24.39 -20.27 9.11
CA ASP A 720 24.89 -21.40 9.89
C ASP A 720 24.69 -21.16 11.41
N ARG A 721 24.64 -22.23 12.21
CA ARG A 721 24.41 -22.11 13.66
C ARG A 721 25.64 -21.54 14.37
N SER A 722 25.44 -20.87 15.50
CA SER A 722 26.51 -20.30 16.34
C SER A 722 27.43 -21.35 16.99
N ASP A 723 26.94 -22.58 17.18
CA ASP A 723 27.73 -23.73 17.63
C ASP A 723 28.46 -24.45 16.48
N LYS A 724 28.24 -24.06 15.21
CA LYS A 724 28.72 -24.84 14.07
C LYS A 724 30.23 -25.00 14.05
N ASP A 725 31.00 -23.93 14.21
CA ASP A 725 32.46 -24.01 14.12
C ASP A 725 33.04 -24.94 15.21
N LEU A 726 32.44 -24.96 16.41
CA LEU A 726 32.79 -25.88 17.50
C LEU A 726 32.34 -27.32 17.20
N ASN A 727 31.16 -27.49 16.60
CA ASN A 727 30.58 -28.80 16.30
C ASN A 727 31.27 -29.46 15.10
N ASP A 728 31.67 -28.69 14.08
CA ASP A 728 32.44 -29.14 12.94
C ASP A 728 33.93 -29.34 13.27
N TRP A 729 34.50 -28.54 14.18
CA TRP A 729 35.77 -28.87 14.83
C TRP A 729 35.69 -30.19 15.61
N GLY A 730 34.63 -30.40 16.39
CA GLY A 730 34.36 -31.66 17.08
C GLY A 730 34.16 -32.84 16.12
N ASN A 731 33.42 -32.66 15.03
CA ASN A 731 33.25 -33.70 14.01
C ASN A 731 34.59 -34.05 13.35
N THR A 732 35.43 -33.05 13.05
CA THR A 732 36.78 -33.24 12.53
C THR A 732 37.65 -34.04 13.52
N LEU A 733 37.60 -33.70 14.80
CA LEU A 733 38.32 -34.39 15.88
C LEU A 733 37.89 -35.86 16.03
N TRP A 734 36.61 -36.17 15.79
CA TRP A 734 36.04 -37.53 15.88
C TRP A 734 35.88 -38.25 14.53
N GLY A 735 36.53 -37.77 13.46
CA GLY A 735 36.49 -38.41 12.13
C GLY A 735 35.12 -38.42 11.44
N LYS A 736 34.18 -37.57 11.88
CA LYS A 736 32.82 -37.45 11.33
C LYS A 736 32.78 -36.41 10.20
N PRO A 737 31.89 -36.58 9.21
CA PRO A 737 31.75 -35.61 8.14
C PRO A 737 31.29 -34.24 8.67
N VAL A 738 32.01 -33.20 8.26
CA VAL A 738 31.71 -31.78 8.54
C VAL A 738 30.35 -31.38 7.96
N SER A 739 29.60 -30.55 8.68
CA SER A 739 28.26 -30.10 8.31
C SER A 739 28.32 -29.18 7.07
N PRO A 740 27.66 -29.54 5.94
CA PRO A 740 27.75 -28.74 4.71
C PRO A 740 27.42 -27.26 4.94
N GLY A 741 28.30 -26.36 4.46
CA GLY A 741 28.06 -24.91 4.52
C GLY A 741 26.73 -24.53 3.86
N ALA A 742 25.97 -23.59 4.43
CA ALA A 742 24.69 -23.14 3.86
C ALA A 742 24.82 -22.70 2.38
N SER A 743 26.00 -22.21 1.97
CA SER A 743 26.31 -21.83 0.58
C SER A 743 26.59 -23.00 -0.38
N SER A 744 26.72 -24.25 0.09
CA SER A 744 27.28 -25.38 -0.69
C SER A 744 26.35 -25.93 -1.78
N LYS A 745 25.02 -25.79 -1.63
CA LYS A 745 24.02 -26.39 -2.55
C LYS A 745 23.46 -25.41 -3.60
N ARG A 746 23.93 -24.16 -3.65
CA ARG A 746 23.31 -23.05 -4.40
C ARG A 746 22.98 -23.35 -5.86
N LYS A 747 23.84 -24.07 -6.61
CA LYS A 747 23.55 -24.37 -8.02
C LYS A 747 22.32 -25.25 -8.18
N ALA A 748 22.27 -26.40 -7.49
CA ALA A 748 21.13 -27.32 -7.56
C ALA A 748 19.82 -26.64 -7.12
N VAL A 749 19.87 -25.81 -6.07
CA VAL A 749 18.72 -24.99 -5.62
C VAL A 749 18.29 -23.97 -6.68
N THR A 750 19.24 -23.33 -7.38
CA THR A 750 18.94 -22.42 -8.50
C THR A 750 18.26 -23.17 -9.64
N ASP A 751 18.80 -24.34 -10.02
CA ASP A 751 18.31 -25.15 -11.13
C ASP A 751 16.86 -25.63 -10.83
N GLU A 752 16.60 -26.11 -9.61
CA GLU A 752 15.27 -26.54 -9.13
C GLU A 752 14.25 -25.38 -9.06
N LEU A 753 14.68 -24.19 -8.58
CA LEU A 753 13.83 -23.00 -8.53
C LEU A 753 13.46 -22.49 -9.92
N GLU A 754 14.39 -22.52 -10.88
CA GLU A 754 14.14 -22.13 -12.26
C GLU A 754 13.06 -23.00 -12.91
N GLU A 755 13.16 -24.34 -12.77
CA GLU A 755 12.14 -25.26 -13.30
C GLU A 755 10.76 -25.02 -12.68
N LYS A 756 10.69 -24.83 -11.35
CA LYS A 756 9.42 -24.56 -10.64
C LYS A 756 8.77 -23.26 -11.11
N LEU A 757 9.53 -22.18 -11.20
CA LEU A 757 9.03 -20.88 -11.66
C LEU A 757 8.53 -20.95 -13.13
N ILE A 758 9.24 -21.68 -14.00
CA ILE A 758 8.82 -21.92 -15.39
C ILE A 758 7.52 -22.75 -15.45
N ALA A 759 7.39 -23.77 -14.60
CA ALA A 759 6.19 -24.59 -14.52
C ALA A 759 4.96 -23.78 -14.04
N ASP A 760 5.13 -22.91 -13.04
CA ASP A 760 4.07 -22.04 -12.53
C ASP A 760 3.63 -21.00 -13.57
N ASP A 761 4.55 -20.38 -14.31
CA ASP A 761 4.17 -19.44 -15.37
C ASP A 761 3.50 -20.14 -16.57
N ARG A 762 3.93 -21.36 -16.95
CA ARG A 762 3.21 -22.20 -17.94
C ARG A 762 1.79 -22.53 -17.49
N LYS A 763 1.61 -22.89 -16.21
CA LYS A 763 0.32 -23.19 -15.57
C LYS A 763 -0.59 -21.95 -15.51
N ALA A 764 -0.03 -20.78 -15.18
CA ALA A 764 -0.72 -19.51 -15.16
C ALA A 764 -1.14 -19.02 -16.56
N ALA A 765 -0.30 -19.22 -17.58
CA ALA A 765 -0.63 -18.93 -18.98
C ALA A 765 -1.74 -19.85 -19.49
N LYS A 766 -1.64 -21.17 -19.28
CA LYS A 766 -2.68 -22.14 -19.69
C LYS A 766 -4.05 -21.81 -19.09
N LYS A 767 -4.12 -21.32 -17.85
CA LYS A 767 -5.38 -20.90 -17.18
C LYS A 767 -5.98 -19.58 -17.73
N ARG A 768 -5.23 -18.78 -18.48
CA ARG A 768 -5.66 -17.45 -18.97
C ARG A 768 -5.84 -17.35 -20.49
N GLY A 769 -5.50 -18.41 -21.23
CA GLY A 769 -5.31 -18.37 -22.67
C GLY A 769 -3.90 -17.88 -23.02
N TRP A 770 -3.31 -18.46 -24.07
CA TRP A 770 -1.99 -18.07 -24.55
C TRP A 770 -2.09 -16.79 -25.40
N THR A 771 -1.21 -15.82 -25.14
CA THR A 771 -0.94 -14.75 -26.10
C THR A 771 0.34 -15.06 -26.89
N GLU A 772 0.53 -14.42 -28.05
CA GLU A 772 1.78 -14.52 -28.82
C GLU A 772 3.01 -14.10 -27.98
N PHE A 773 2.85 -13.10 -27.11
CA PHE A 773 3.90 -12.71 -26.15
C PHE A 773 4.20 -13.83 -25.16
N ASP A 774 3.19 -14.52 -24.61
CA ASP A 774 3.41 -15.71 -23.76
C ASP A 774 4.13 -16.82 -24.54
N ALA A 775 3.73 -17.06 -25.80
CA ALA A 775 4.33 -18.07 -26.66
C ALA A 775 5.80 -17.76 -26.95
N ARG A 776 6.13 -16.52 -27.35
CA ARG A 776 7.51 -16.07 -27.59
C ARG A 776 8.38 -16.19 -26.34
N ILE A 777 7.86 -15.72 -25.22
CA ILE A 777 8.59 -15.67 -23.95
C ILE A 777 8.80 -17.09 -23.37
N LEU A 778 7.77 -17.96 -23.38
CA LEU A 778 7.91 -19.34 -22.89
C LEU A 778 8.68 -20.27 -23.87
N SER A 779 8.63 -20.02 -25.19
CA SER A 779 9.41 -20.80 -26.16
C SER A 779 10.90 -20.43 -26.15
N THR A 780 11.23 -19.18 -25.83
CA THR A 780 12.60 -18.70 -25.55
C THR A 780 13.27 -19.46 -24.38
N TRP A 781 12.52 -20.22 -23.57
CA TRP A 781 13.04 -21.01 -22.45
C TRP A 781 12.74 -22.51 -22.54
N ALA A 782 12.22 -22.99 -23.68
CA ALA A 782 11.97 -24.42 -23.88
C ALA A 782 13.17 -25.18 -24.46
N ARG A 783 14.21 -24.48 -24.95
CA ARG A 783 15.38 -25.06 -25.64
C ARG A 783 16.70 -24.91 -24.88
N SER A 784 16.74 -24.16 -23.78
CA SER A 784 17.94 -24.00 -22.94
C SER A 784 18.28 -25.27 -22.14
N GLY A 785 17.29 -26.12 -21.83
CA GLY A 785 17.46 -27.33 -21.04
C GLY A 785 17.99 -28.56 -21.77
N THR A 786 18.35 -28.47 -23.05
CA THR A 786 18.73 -29.63 -23.89
C THR A 786 20.14 -29.56 -24.49
N ALA A 787 21.00 -28.67 -23.98
CA ALA A 787 22.42 -28.61 -24.37
C ALA A 787 23.29 -29.42 -23.40
N GLY A 788 24.06 -30.38 -23.94
CA GLY A 788 25.00 -31.19 -23.16
C GLY A 788 26.21 -30.40 -22.62
N PRO A 789 26.99 -30.98 -21.68
CA PRO A 789 28.01 -30.24 -20.93
C PRO A 789 29.30 -30.00 -21.74
N ALA A 790 29.29 -28.98 -22.60
CA ALA A 790 30.49 -28.54 -23.33
C ALA A 790 30.51 -27.01 -23.57
N HIS A 791 31.01 -26.23 -22.61
CA HIS A 791 31.68 -24.93 -22.83
C HIS A 791 32.45 -24.46 -21.58
N PRO A 792 33.49 -23.62 -21.72
CA PRO A 792 34.38 -23.23 -20.61
C PRO A 792 33.75 -22.21 -19.64
N ARG A 793 34.35 -22.09 -18.45
CA ARG A 793 33.89 -21.21 -17.37
C ARG A 793 33.79 -19.73 -17.81
N PRO A 794 32.65 -19.05 -17.63
CA PRO A 794 32.67 -17.59 -17.49
C PRO A 794 33.38 -17.24 -16.18
N GLN A 795 34.46 -16.47 -16.25
CA GLN A 795 35.05 -15.87 -15.04
C GLN A 795 34.16 -14.72 -14.57
N PRO A 796 33.89 -14.57 -13.26
CA PRO A 796 33.35 -13.32 -12.74
C PRO A 796 34.36 -12.19 -12.99
N LEU A 797 33.88 -11.01 -13.39
CA LEU A 797 34.72 -9.82 -13.55
C LEU A 797 35.14 -9.29 -12.18
N ALA A 798 36.18 -9.90 -11.62
CA ALA A 798 36.82 -9.44 -10.40
C ALA A 798 37.45 -8.04 -10.61
N SER A 799 37.43 -7.24 -9.55
CA SER A 799 37.95 -5.86 -9.52
C SER A 799 39.40 -5.80 -10.01
N ARG A 800 39.61 -5.31 -11.24
CA ARG A 800 40.97 -5.04 -11.76
C ARG A 800 41.53 -3.79 -11.10
N THR A 801 42.38 -4.00 -10.10
CA THR A 801 43.32 -3.00 -9.59
C THR A 801 44.31 -2.61 -10.69
N ASN A 802 44.50 -1.31 -10.89
CA ASN A 802 45.51 -0.82 -11.83
C ASN A 802 46.90 -0.92 -11.21
N LEU A 803 47.71 -1.85 -11.70
CA LEU A 803 49.17 -1.74 -11.71
C LEU A 803 49.59 -1.84 -13.18
N GLY A 804 50.27 -0.80 -13.67
CA GLY A 804 50.62 -0.68 -15.08
C GLY A 804 51.93 -1.38 -15.41
N ASN A 805 52.08 -1.76 -16.68
CA ASN A 805 53.39 -1.70 -17.32
C ASN A 805 53.22 -1.40 -18.82
N SER A 806 54.14 -0.63 -19.39
CA SER A 806 54.03 -0.11 -20.76
C SER A 806 54.56 -1.08 -21.81
N GLN A 807 53.85 -1.23 -22.93
CA GLN A 807 54.47 -1.49 -24.24
C GLN A 807 53.49 -1.18 -25.39
N ILE A 808 54.03 -0.64 -26.49
CA ILE A 808 53.31 -0.25 -27.71
C ILE A 808 53.79 -1.14 -28.87
N PRO A 809 52.88 -1.67 -29.70
CA PRO A 809 53.22 -2.00 -31.09
C PRO A 809 52.45 -1.16 -32.12
N SER A 810 53.12 -0.93 -33.25
CA SER A 810 52.79 -0.06 -34.39
C SER A 810 51.66 -0.53 -35.33
N VAL A 811 51.14 0.43 -36.10
CA VAL A 811 50.24 0.27 -37.26
C VAL A 811 51.01 -0.09 -38.54
N PRO A 812 50.42 -0.86 -39.49
CA PRO A 812 50.76 -0.83 -40.92
C PRO A 812 49.67 -0.17 -41.80
N LEU A 813 50.06 0.29 -43.00
CA LEU A 813 49.21 1.04 -43.95
C LEU A 813 48.81 0.20 -45.20
N GLY A 814 47.76 0.64 -45.90
CA GLY A 814 47.39 0.21 -47.27
C GLY A 814 46.17 -0.73 -47.35
N ALA A 815 45.34 -0.72 -48.41
CA ALA A 815 45.33 0.13 -49.61
C ALA A 815 43.90 0.25 -50.22
N ALA A 816 43.75 1.16 -51.20
CA ALA A 816 42.59 1.33 -52.11
C ALA A 816 43.10 1.17 -53.58
N PRO A 817 42.35 1.38 -54.70
CA PRO A 817 41.15 2.22 -54.98
C PRO A 817 39.88 1.36 -55.30
N GLN A 818 38.84 1.62 -56.14
CA GLN A 818 38.58 2.51 -57.31
C GLN A 818 37.07 2.90 -57.51
N THR A 819 36.86 4.18 -57.90
CA THR A 819 35.92 4.77 -58.90
C THR A 819 34.52 4.15 -59.17
N THR A 820 33.37 4.79 -58.79
CA THR A 820 32.61 5.93 -59.42
C THR A 820 31.75 5.56 -60.66
N PRO A 821 30.61 6.23 -60.99
CA PRO A 821 30.29 7.65 -60.74
C PRO A 821 28.88 8.02 -60.19
N LEU A 822 28.65 9.34 -60.17
CA LEU A 822 27.49 10.12 -59.73
C LEU A 822 26.15 9.75 -60.40
N ASP A 823 25.04 9.99 -59.70
CA ASP A 823 24.18 11.15 -60.03
C ASP A 823 23.44 11.70 -58.79
N SER A 824 22.79 12.86 -58.91
CA SER A 824 22.23 13.61 -57.77
C SER A 824 20.92 14.35 -58.11
N LEU A 825 19.99 14.47 -57.14
CA LEU A 825 19.27 15.74 -56.85
C LEU A 825 18.23 15.67 -55.69
N SER A 826 18.23 16.77 -54.91
CA SER A 826 17.15 17.42 -54.14
C SER A 826 15.84 16.71 -53.68
N LYS A 827 15.62 16.81 -52.36
CA LYS A 827 14.42 17.36 -51.66
C LYS A 827 13.00 16.77 -51.91
N ALA A 828 12.57 16.00 -50.90
CA ALA A 828 11.40 16.28 -50.03
C ALA A 828 9.92 15.95 -50.44
N ARG A 829 9.16 15.68 -49.36
CA ARG A 829 7.72 15.97 -49.10
C ARG A 829 6.63 14.93 -49.47
N VAL A 830 5.61 14.94 -48.59
CA VAL A 830 4.18 14.53 -48.77
C VAL A 830 3.83 13.03 -48.80
N TYR A 831 2.87 12.67 -47.94
CA TYR A 831 2.05 11.45 -48.04
C TYR A 831 0.87 11.67 -49.01
N PRO A 832 0.56 10.74 -49.91
CA PRO A 832 -0.73 10.67 -50.58
C PRO A 832 -1.71 9.72 -49.86
N SER A 833 -2.99 10.08 -49.85
CA SER A 833 -4.09 9.12 -49.67
C SER A 833 -4.42 8.45 -51.01
N PRO A 834 -5.17 7.33 -50.99
CA PRO A 834 -6.12 7.06 -52.06
C PRO A 834 -7.52 6.69 -51.52
N GLY A 835 -8.52 6.81 -52.39
CA GLY A 835 -9.88 6.31 -52.16
C GLY A 835 -10.46 5.64 -53.41
N SER A 836 -11.58 4.94 -53.19
CA SER A 836 -12.73 4.55 -54.05
C SER A 836 -12.76 4.85 -55.57
N PRO A 837 -13.60 4.17 -56.39
CA PRO A 837 -14.43 2.96 -56.16
C PRO A 837 -14.19 1.87 -57.27
N PRO A 838 -15.12 0.91 -57.49
CA PRO A 838 -16.10 1.11 -58.59
C PRO A 838 -17.56 0.61 -58.29
N LEU A 839 -18.45 0.79 -59.27
CA LEU A 839 -19.88 0.37 -59.33
C LEU A 839 -20.03 -0.74 -60.41
N ALA A 840 -21.18 -1.36 -60.74
CA ALA A 840 -22.60 -1.09 -60.46
C ALA A 840 -23.50 -2.36 -60.64
N ALA A 841 -24.74 -2.29 -60.13
CA ALA A 841 -25.97 -3.01 -60.59
C ALA A 841 -25.98 -4.58 -60.53
N ASP A 842 -27.08 -5.30 -60.31
CA ASP A 842 -28.53 -4.99 -60.13
C ASP A 842 -29.20 -6.22 -59.41
N GLN A 843 -30.47 -6.34 -58.94
CA GLN A 843 -31.72 -5.54 -59.04
C GLN A 843 -32.41 -5.36 -57.64
N ASP A 844 -33.76 -5.33 -57.61
CA ASP A 844 -34.70 -5.21 -56.46
C ASP A 844 -35.92 -6.18 -56.75
N PRO A 845 -37.09 -6.25 -56.05
CA PRO A 845 -37.49 -5.64 -54.77
C PRO A 845 -38.26 -6.53 -53.75
N ALA A 846 -38.16 -6.20 -52.45
CA ALA A 846 -39.21 -6.50 -51.44
C ALA A 846 -39.18 -5.51 -50.25
N ARG A 847 -40.35 -5.01 -49.80
CA ARG A 847 -40.46 -3.87 -48.86
C ARG A 847 -40.24 -4.22 -47.37
N LYS A 848 -39.42 -3.39 -46.71
CA LYS A 848 -39.62 -2.58 -45.46
C LYS A 848 -40.78 -2.92 -44.48
N PRO A 849 -40.71 -2.56 -43.17
CA PRO A 849 -39.62 -1.85 -42.43
C PRO A 849 -39.19 -2.51 -41.08
N PRO A 850 -38.08 -2.08 -40.46
CA PRO A 850 -37.74 -2.40 -39.07
C PRO A 850 -38.17 -1.27 -38.09
N SER A 851 -38.57 -1.62 -36.86
CA SER A 851 -38.69 -0.64 -35.76
C SER A 851 -38.46 -1.25 -34.36
N THR A 852 -37.76 -0.49 -33.51
CA THR A 852 -37.70 -0.58 -32.03
C THR A 852 -37.63 -1.96 -31.37
N ALA A 853 -36.41 -2.40 -31.02
CA ALA A 853 -36.21 -3.41 -29.98
C ALA A 853 -36.30 -2.77 -28.58
N ALA A 854 -37.21 -3.28 -27.74
CA ALA A 854 -37.34 -2.90 -26.33
C ALA A 854 -36.72 -3.95 -25.39
N LYS A 855 -36.51 -3.58 -24.12
CA LYS A 855 -35.97 -4.49 -23.10
C LYS A 855 -37.00 -5.55 -22.72
N HIS A 856 -36.58 -6.80 -22.53
CA HIS A 856 -37.30 -7.75 -21.69
C HIS A 856 -36.57 -7.97 -20.36
N GLN A 857 -37.37 -8.14 -19.31
CA GLN A 857 -36.96 -8.39 -17.94
C GLN A 857 -37.96 -9.42 -17.40
N ASP A 858 -37.53 -10.67 -17.30
CA ASP A 858 -38.45 -11.79 -17.05
C ASP A 858 -39.07 -11.68 -15.65
N SER A 859 -40.37 -11.41 -15.62
CA SER A 859 -41.16 -11.43 -14.39
C SER A 859 -41.46 -12.87 -13.95
N ILE A 860 -41.66 -13.07 -12.65
CA ILE A 860 -42.05 -14.39 -12.09
C ILE A 860 -43.32 -14.92 -12.77
N SER A 861 -44.26 -14.04 -13.13
CA SER A 861 -45.48 -14.37 -13.87
C SER A 861 -45.22 -15.03 -15.23
N ALA A 862 -44.13 -14.68 -15.93
CA ALA A 862 -43.76 -15.31 -17.20
C ALA A 862 -43.18 -16.73 -17.00
N VAL A 863 -42.57 -17.01 -15.84
CA VAL A 863 -42.05 -18.35 -15.49
C VAL A 863 -43.18 -19.29 -15.08
N LEU A 864 -44.26 -18.76 -14.49
CA LEU A 864 -45.40 -19.52 -13.98
C LEU A 864 -46.48 -19.83 -15.04
N ALA A 865 -46.47 -19.18 -16.20
CA ALA A 865 -47.49 -19.36 -17.24
C ALA A 865 -47.62 -20.81 -17.76
N ASP A 866 -46.48 -21.50 -17.93
CA ASP A 866 -46.38 -22.88 -18.42
C ASP A 866 -46.12 -23.90 -17.30
N ALA A 867 -46.42 -23.56 -16.04
CA ALA A 867 -46.12 -24.40 -14.88
C ALA A 867 -47.38 -25.06 -14.29
N LEU A 868 -47.26 -26.33 -13.89
CA LEU A 868 -48.11 -26.91 -12.84
C LEU A 868 -47.42 -26.69 -11.48
N VAL A 869 -48.15 -26.20 -10.48
CA VAL A 869 -47.57 -25.82 -9.18
C VAL A 869 -48.15 -26.65 -8.04
N PHE A 870 -47.29 -27.20 -7.19
CA PHE A 870 -47.66 -27.72 -5.87
C PHE A 870 -47.07 -26.83 -4.77
N VAL A 871 -47.88 -26.57 -3.74
CA VAL A 871 -47.54 -25.71 -2.61
C VAL A 871 -47.64 -26.54 -1.32
N ALA A 872 -46.49 -26.94 -0.77
CA ALA A 872 -46.42 -27.57 0.54
C ALA A 872 -46.14 -26.51 1.60
N ALA A 873 -47.21 -26.01 2.23
CA ALA A 873 -47.15 -25.05 3.33
C ALA A 873 -48.22 -25.38 4.38
N GLN A 874 -47.82 -25.41 5.65
CA GLN A 874 -48.76 -25.55 6.77
C GLN A 874 -49.42 -24.21 7.15
N ASN A 875 -48.80 -23.08 6.78
CA ASN A 875 -49.30 -21.73 7.08
C ASN A 875 -50.48 -21.33 6.15
N PRO A 876 -51.70 -21.09 6.67
CA PRO A 876 -52.86 -20.72 5.85
C PRO A 876 -52.69 -19.38 5.10
N ILE A 877 -51.95 -18.42 5.68
CA ILE A 877 -51.80 -17.07 5.15
C ILE A 877 -50.92 -17.08 3.90
N ALA A 878 -49.81 -17.82 3.93
CA ALA A 878 -48.98 -18.07 2.75
C ALA A 878 -49.80 -18.75 1.65
N ARG A 879 -50.60 -19.76 2.00
CA ARG A 879 -51.47 -20.49 1.06
C ARG A 879 -52.55 -19.61 0.40
N GLN A 880 -52.92 -18.48 1.00
CA GLN A 880 -53.77 -17.46 0.36
C GLN A 880 -52.98 -16.53 -0.58
N ARG A 881 -51.78 -16.07 -0.19
CA ARG A 881 -50.93 -15.22 -1.07
C ARG A 881 -50.61 -15.89 -2.41
N TRP A 882 -50.21 -17.17 -2.41
CA TRP A 882 -49.88 -17.88 -3.65
C TRP A 882 -51.08 -18.05 -4.60
N LYS A 883 -52.31 -18.22 -4.06
CA LYS A 883 -53.56 -18.24 -4.85
C LYS A 883 -53.90 -16.93 -5.56
N LEU A 884 -53.32 -15.80 -5.13
CA LEU A 884 -53.50 -14.51 -5.79
C LEU A 884 -52.51 -14.29 -6.94
N MET A 885 -51.46 -15.12 -7.05
CA MET A 885 -50.44 -15.03 -8.11
C MET A 885 -50.49 -16.20 -9.11
N ILE A 886 -51.15 -17.31 -8.76
CA ILE A 886 -51.25 -18.53 -9.58
C ILE A 886 -52.74 -18.84 -9.79
N PRO A 887 -53.22 -19.01 -11.04
CA PRO A 887 -54.62 -19.36 -11.30
C PRO A 887 -55.04 -20.65 -10.60
N SER A 888 -56.30 -20.73 -10.17
CA SER A 888 -56.77 -21.81 -9.28
C SER A 888 -56.64 -23.19 -9.93
N GLU A 889 -56.86 -23.26 -11.24
CA GLU A 889 -56.73 -24.44 -12.10
C GLU A 889 -55.29 -24.89 -12.36
N ARG A 890 -54.28 -24.16 -11.87
CA ARG A 890 -52.84 -24.51 -11.97
C ARG A 890 -52.23 -25.00 -10.66
N VAL A 891 -52.98 -25.00 -9.56
CA VAL A 891 -52.53 -25.44 -8.24
C VAL A 891 -52.98 -26.88 -7.97
N ALA A 892 -52.03 -27.81 -7.86
CA ALA A 892 -52.31 -29.20 -7.49
C ALA A 892 -52.73 -29.29 -5.99
N PRO A 893 -53.81 -30.01 -5.65
CA PRO A 893 -54.31 -30.11 -4.27
C PRO A 893 -53.44 -31.01 -3.38
N SER A 894 -52.79 -32.02 -3.97
CA SER A 894 -51.86 -32.94 -3.32
C SER A 894 -50.60 -33.15 -4.17
N LEU A 895 -49.52 -33.64 -3.54
CA LEU A 895 -48.29 -34.01 -4.25
C LEU A 895 -48.56 -35.12 -5.28
N GLU A 896 -49.45 -36.06 -4.95
CA GLU A 896 -49.84 -37.17 -5.83
C GLU A 896 -50.57 -36.68 -7.09
N SER A 897 -51.49 -35.72 -6.95
CA SER A 897 -52.14 -35.07 -8.10
C SER A 897 -51.16 -34.29 -8.97
N LEU A 898 -50.13 -33.65 -8.39
CA LEU A 898 -49.05 -33.03 -9.17
C LEU A 898 -48.26 -34.10 -9.94
N LEU A 899 -47.86 -35.17 -9.27
CA LEU A 899 -47.06 -36.24 -9.87
C LEU A 899 -47.81 -36.90 -11.04
N VAL A 900 -49.11 -37.19 -10.89
CA VAL A 900 -49.95 -37.67 -12.00
C VAL A 900 -50.01 -36.64 -13.14
N GLY A 901 -50.26 -35.36 -12.83
CA GLY A 901 -50.31 -34.29 -13.84
C GLY A 901 -48.99 -34.10 -14.62
N CYS A 902 -47.84 -34.27 -13.96
CA CYS A 902 -46.53 -34.21 -14.62
C CYS A 902 -46.14 -35.49 -15.37
N GLY A 903 -47.00 -36.52 -15.43
CA GLY A 903 -46.69 -37.82 -16.04
C GLY A 903 -45.72 -38.68 -15.22
N TRP A 904 -45.64 -38.45 -13.91
CA TRP A 904 -44.70 -39.09 -12.99
C TRP A 904 -45.35 -40.18 -12.10
N GLY A 905 -46.58 -40.58 -12.42
CA GLY A 905 -47.25 -41.72 -11.79
C GLY A 905 -46.52 -43.05 -12.01
N LEU A 906 -46.89 -44.05 -11.22
CA LEU A 906 -46.60 -45.46 -11.51
C LEU A 906 -47.67 -45.98 -12.50
N GLU A 907 -47.20 -46.75 -13.48
CA GLU A 907 -47.89 -47.53 -14.53
C GLU A 907 -49.36 -47.19 -14.92
N ASN A 908 -49.58 -47.06 -16.23
CA ASN A 908 -50.89 -46.84 -16.88
C ASN A 908 -51.60 -45.49 -16.64
N THR A 909 -50.84 -44.40 -16.51
CA THR A 909 -51.37 -43.02 -16.69
C THR A 909 -51.27 -42.54 -18.15
N PRO A 910 -52.25 -41.78 -18.68
CA PRO A 910 -52.24 -41.25 -20.05
C PRO A 910 -51.13 -40.21 -20.29
N PRO A 911 -50.77 -39.91 -21.56
CA PRO A 911 -49.69 -38.98 -21.88
C PRO A 911 -49.99 -37.55 -21.38
N PRO A 912 -48.96 -36.80 -20.94
CA PRO A 912 -49.13 -35.43 -20.44
C PRO A 912 -49.63 -34.50 -21.55
N SER A 913 -50.51 -33.55 -21.20
CA SER A 913 -51.05 -32.59 -22.16
C SER A 913 -49.94 -31.65 -22.68
N PRO A 914 -50.07 -31.05 -23.89
CA PRO A 914 -48.94 -30.41 -24.57
C PRO A 914 -48.22 -29.27 -23.82
N GLY A 915 -48.88 -28.64 -22.83
CA GLY A 915 -48.27 -27.61 -21.98
C GLY A 915 -47.51 -28.12 -20.74
N MET A 916 -47.48 -29.42 -20.46
CA MET A 916 -47.05 -29.97 -19.16
C MET A 916 -45.57 -30.37 -19.10
N GLN A 917 -44.68 -29.68 -19.83
CA GLN A 917 -43.24 -30.00 -19.84
C GLN A 917 -42.46 -29.55 -18.59
N ARG A 918 -43.07 -28.78 -17.68
CA ARG A 918 -42.42 -28.23 -16.48
C ARG A 918 -43.34 -28.26 -15.26
N GLY A 919 -42.97 -29.07 -14.26
CA GLY A 919 -43.52 -28.99 -12.91
C GLY A 919 -42.67 -28.07 -12.03
N VAL A 920 -43.32 -27.18 -11.27
CA VAL A 920 -42.67 -26.30 -10.30
C VAL A 920 -43.17 -26.66 -8.90
N ILE A 921 -42.24 -26.93 -7.98
CA ILE A 921 -42.60 -27.27 -6.60
C ILE A 921 -42.15 -26.10 -5.72
N VAL A 922 -43.12 -25.45 -5.06
CA VAL A 922 -42.86 -24.35 -4.13
C VAL A 922 -42.99 -24.90 -2.72
N LEU A 923 -41.91 -24.78 -1.95
CA LEU A 923 -41.81 -25.25 -0.58
C LEU A 923 -41.52 -24.07 0.34
N ASP A 924 -42.14 -24.06 1.52
CA ASP A 924 -41.81 -23.13 2.58
C ASP A 924 -40.46 -23.51 3.23
N ASP A 925 -39.61 -22.53 3.51
CA ASP A 925 -38.20 -22.73 3.97
C ASP A 925 -38.12 -23.23 5.43
N GLY A 926 -39.28 -23.47 6.07
CA GLY A 926 -39.44 -23.91 7.47
C GLY A 926 -40.03 -25.31 7.68
N ASP A 927 -40.34 -26.10 6.63
CA ASP A 927 -40.83 -27.49 6.77
C ASP A 927 -39.84 -28.50 6.13
N GLU A 928 -38.80 -28.86 6.91
CA GLU A 928 -37.82 -29.88 6.51
C GLU A 928 -38.47 -31.24 6.19
N SER A 929 -39.60 -31.57 6.82
CA SER A 929 -40.33 -32.82 6.59
C SER A 929 -40.99 -32.85 5.21
N ALA A 930 -41.55 -31.73 4.74
CA ALA A 930 -42.04 -31.58 3.38
C ALA A 930 -40.88 -31.65 2.37
N GLN A 931 -39.78 -30.94 2.63
CA GLN A 931 -38.61 -30.90 1.77
C GLN A 931 -37.94 -32.28 1.62
N MET A 932 -37.80 -33.02 2.72
CA MET A 932 -37.26 -34.40 2.74
C MET A 932 -38.13 -35.37 1.92
N ARG A 933 -39.46 -35.28 2.03
CA ARG A 933 -40.40 -36.11 1.27
C ARG A 933 -40.33 -35.85 -0.24
N VAL A 934 -40.26 -34.59 -0.66
CA VAL A 934 -40.10 -34.22 -2.08
C VAL A 934 -38.75 -34.68 -2.62
N ASN A 935 -37.65 -34.45 -1.89
CA ASN A 935 -36.32 -34.89 -2.30
C ASN A 935 -36.24 -36.42 -2.45
N LYS A 936 -36.89 -37.18 -1.55
CA LYS A 936 -36.96 -38.65 -1.65
C LYS A 936 -37.68 -39.11 -2.92
N ALA A 937 -38.84 -38.52 -3.24
CA ALA A 937 -39.60 -38.86 -4.46
C ALA A 937 -38.84 -38.52 -5.75
N VAL A 938 -38.20 -37.34 -5.83
CA VAL A 938 -37.38 -36.92 -6.97
C VAL A 938 -36.21 -37.88 -7.19
N ASN A 939 -35.53 -38.29 -6.12
CA ASN A 939 -34.40 -39.23 -6.22
C ASN A 939 -34.83 -40.65 -6.60
N GLN A 940 -36.00 -41.12 -6.15
CA GLN A 940 -36.56 -42.41 -6.58
C GLN A 940 -36.91 -42.40 -8.08
N ARG A 941 -37.52 -41.33 -8.62
CA ARG A 941 -37.82 -41.24 -10.06
C ARG A 941 -36.55 -41.14 -10.92
N LYS A 942 -35.51 -40.44 -10.44
CA LYS A 942 -34.19 -40.41 -11.12
C LYS A 942 -33.55 -41.80 -11.23
N ALA A 943 -33.63 -42.62 -10.18
CA ALA A 943 -33.10 -43.98 -10.18
C ALA A 943 -33.84 -44.91 -11.16
N LEU A 944 -35.14 -44.69 -11.39
CA LEU A 944 -35.97 -45.51 -12.28
C LEU A 944 -35.88 -45.11 -13.77
N CYS A 945 -35.69 -43.82 -14.09
CA CYS A 945 -35.88 -43.31 -15.45
C CYS A 945 -34.58 -42.95 -16.22
N GLY A 946 -33.40 -43.19 -15.66
CA GLY A 946 -32.14 -43.24 -16.42
C GLY A 946 -31.73 -41.95 -17.17
N ASP A 947 -31.95 -40.78 -16.56
CA ASP A 947 -31.45 -39.44 -16.96
C ASP A 947 -31.59 -39.04 -18.45
N ARG A 948 -32.62 -39.55 -19.14
CA ARG A 948 -32.89 -39.24 -20.57
C ARG A 948 -34.06 -38.30 -20.86
N SER A 949 -34.78 -37.83 -19.83
CA SER A 949 -35.84 -36.81 -20.01
C SER A 949 -35.35 -35.43 -19.59
N GLY A 950 -35.46 -34.41 -20.46
CA GLY A 950 -35.03 -33.03 -20.20
C GLY A 950 -35.90 -32.25 -19.20
N THR A 951 -36.61 -32.94 -18.32
CA THR A 951 -37.70 -32.43 -17.48
C THR A 951 -37.14 -31.66 -16.28
N LYS A 952 -36.92 -30.36 -16.45
CA LYS A 952 -36.42 -29.48 -15.39
C LYS A 952 -37.51 -29.21 -14.35
N ALA A 953 -37.51 -29.97 -13.26
CA ALA A 953 -38.13 -29.54 -12.02
C ALA A 953 -37.42 -28.29 -11.51
N VAL A 954 -38.16 -27.21 -11.30
CA VAL A 954 -37.67 -26.02 -10.59
C VAL A 954 -38.28 -26.05 -9.20
N VAL A 955 -37.43 -26.18 -8.18
CA VAL A 955 -37.83 -25.98 -6.79
C VAL A 955 -37.56 -24.52 -6.44
N ILE A 956 -38.60 -23.80 -6.03
CA ILE A 956 -38.48 -22.40 -5.60
C ILE A 956 -38.66 -22.37 -4.08
N LEU A 957 -37.58 -22.01 -3.39
CA LEU A 957 -37.58 -21.65 -1.98
C LEU A 957 -37.54 -20.12 -1.89
N GLN A 958 -38.47 -19.52 -1.15
CA GLN A 958 -38.50 -18.08 -0.94
C GLN A 958 -38.54 -17.75 0.55
N ARG A 959 -37.43 -17.20 1.05
CA ARG A 959 -37.46 -16.42 2.30
C ARG A 959 -38.23 -15.13 2.06
N GLU A 960 -39.47 -15.05 2.54
CA GLU A 960 -40.10 -13.75 2.70
C GLU A 960 -39.33 -12.94 3.75
N LYS A 961 -38.97 -11.71 3.39
CA LYS A 961 -38.73 -10.63 4.35
C LYS A 961 -39.96 -9.73 4.36
N CYS A 962 -40.60 -9.64 5.51
CA CYS A 962 -41.32 -8.47 5.99
C CYS A 962 -40.89 -8.30 7.46
#